data_AF-A0A9D5T3R0-F1
#
_entry.id   AF-A0A9D5T3R0-F1
#
_cell.length_a   1.000
_cell.length_b   1.000
_cell.length_c   1.000
_cell.angle_alpha   90.00
_cell.angle_beta   90.00
_cell.angle_gamma   90.00
#
_symmetry.space_group_name_H-M   'P 1'
#
loop_
_entity.id
_entity.type
_entity.pdbx_description
1 polymer ?
#
loop_
_entity_poly.entity_id
_entity_poly.type
_entity_poly.pdbx_seq_one_letter_code
_entity_poly.pdbx_strand_id
1 'polypeptide(L)'
;MNKKFLKVVSVVVALMMLISTFTFAYAADATETNAGKAVSDIINTDEATLSSIEKLIADYVKGYNERHAQPENQWLITLNGKQIDILSLPGAKEAILNIGDVNELKYVFMQYLEVLASGILNALANTIPDPASFKPEAEYKSENFYAGTGYQKAPSANAKWSLGYANASLVPEDWETKDYYLGGFIDINNGFSNNVESIVDDMKIRIVALDDGSGRGISIFATIDSIGVSNKHIREIRAQAAQIAAEKGVKIASINVAATHSHSGIDTQGLWTNLFPKLFGNLAKGWIGLGELEKGVDEDYMAFVVAKSSEAMGRAIDDMKTGTLTYSKKDIGDGYFNNKNRPSATSKDNTVTRLVFTPDDVTATPTIIANMAGHPEVAGLPTDDGKGTGRELCGEYIYYIEKYLNEFKDETLAINEGGEGYNFYFINGAIAGIYMARGLTGDSVPTVHRYEESIRYGTEIGRILLALNMTEEEILANDKISGESIIKEEIEKHGLQDSYTIWYEGWTPVEEVELEPLLNVIIKEIRVPVTNNFIKLAGRLNLVNYNILRKADGSYEVVTETGYVEIGQKMKAVMVPGEMVTDIVYGGGSITAEGSFTCQDFQYKSIQEIFGDNQLTAFGLCNDALGYIVPDNDYSLISYHELISLGNKTASSVVGALSEIAAEIKAAA
;
A
#
# COMPACT_ATOMS: atom_id res chain seq x y z
N MET A 1 39.19 -12.37 1.41
CA MET A 1 37.82 -12.29 1.97
C MET A 1 37.88 -12.55 3.47
N ASN A 2 37.45 -11.61 4.31
CA ASN A 2 37.60 -11.69 5.77
C ASN A 2 36.76 -12.86 6.34
N LYS A 3 37.29 -13.72 7.21
CA LYS A 3 36.51 -14.82 7.83
C LYS A 3 35.29 -14.32 8.60
N LYS A 4 35.30 -13.06 9.07
CA LYS A 4 34.13 -12.38 9.65
C LYS A 4 33.02 -12.13 8.60
N PHE A 5 33.38 -11.76 7.38
CA PHE A 5 32.46 -11.52 6.26
C PHE A 5 31.63 -12.79 5.94
N LEU A 6 32.30 -13.93 5.72
CA LEU A 6 31.59 -15.18 5.43
C LEU A 6 30.67 -15.62 6.58
N LYS A 7 31.13 -15.52 7.84
CA LYS A 7 30.31 -15.90 8.99
C LYS A 7 29.04 -15.07 9.10
N VAL A 8 29.14 -13.76 8.84
CA VAL A 8 28.00 -12.87 8.90
C VAL A 8 27.03 -13.11 7.74
N VAL A 9 27.54 -13.32 6.52
CA VAL A 9 26.72 -13.70 5.35
C VAL A 9 25.98 -15.03 5.60
N SER A 10 26.63 -16.03 6.18
CA SER A 10 25.98 -17.29 6.55
C SER A 10 24.88 -17.11 7.59
N VAL A 11 25.04 -16.19 8.55
CA VAL A 11 24.01 -15.85 9.54
C VAL A 11 22.83 -15.14 8.88
N VAL A 12 23.07 -14.23 7.93
CA VAL A 12 22.00 -13.54 7.18
C VAL A 12 21.18 -14.54 6.36
N VAL A 13 21.85 -15.45 5.63
CA VAL A 13 21.17 -16.49 4.83
C VAL A 13 20.39 -17.44 5.73
N ALA A 14 20.98 -17.89 6.85
CA ALA A 14 20.29 -18.74 7.80
C ALA A 14 19.07 -18.06 8.43
N LEU A 15 19.18 -16.76 8.75
CA LEU A 15 18.07 -15.98 9.31
C LEU A 15 16.95 -15.76 8.29
N MET A 16 17.29 -15.43 7.03
CA MET A 16 16.29 -15.29 5.97
C MET A 16 15.58 -16.62 5.70
N MET A 17 16.30 -17.75 5.72
CA MET A 17 15.71 -19.08 5.62
C MET A 17 14.84 -19.45 6.84
N LEU A 18 15.26 -19.06 8.06
CA LEU A 18 14.48 -19.29 9.27
C LEU A 18 13.19 -18.46 9.28
N ILE A 19 13.29 -17.18 8.93
CA ILE A 19 12.15 -16.27 8.81
C ILE A 19 11.18 -16.84 7.78
N SER A 20 11.64 -17.15 6.55
CA SER A 20 10.79 -17.70 5.49
C SER A 20 10.12 -19.01 5.89
N THR A 21 10.84 -19.93 6.54
CA THR A 21 10.28 -21.23 6.97
C THR A 21 9.17 -21.05 8.02
N PHE A 22 9.30 -20.06 8.90
CA PHE A 22 8.27 -19.73 9.89
C PHE A 22 7.10 -18.92 9.31
N THR A 23 7.34 -18.07 8.31
CA THR A 23 6.26 -17.33 7.64
C THR A 23 5.32 -18.27 6.90
N PHE A 24 5.87 -19.31 6.24
CA PHE A 24 5.06 -20.37 5.63
C PHE A 24 4.29 -21.21 6.65
N ALA A 25 4.83 -21.41 7.86
CA ALA A 25 4.12 -22.10 8.95
C ALA A 25 3.02 -21.24 9.60
N TYR A 26 3.17 -19.91 9.60
CA TYR A 26 2.16 -18.97 10.09
C TYR A 26 0.98 -18.83 9.11
N ALA A 27 1.23 -18.90 7.81
CA ALA A 27 0.21 -18.83 6.76
C ALA A 27 -0.62 -20.12 6.60
N ALA A 28 -0.08 -21.28 6.99
CA ALA A 28 -0.73 -22.58 6.82
C ALA A 28 -1.05 -23.21 8.17
N ASP A 29 -2.13 -22.74 8.83
CA ASP A 29 -2.83 -23.35 9.98
C ASP A 29 -2.05 -24.48 10.70
N ALA A 30 -0.87 -24.13 11.23
CA ALA A 30 0.14 -25.14 11.52
C ALA A 30 -0.27 -25.92 12.76
N THR A 31 -0.67 -27.18 12.54
CA THR A 31 -0.85 -28.18 13.59
C THR A 31 0.38 -28.23 14.50
N GLU A 32 0.14 -28.46 15.81
CA GLU A 32 1.15 -28.49 16.91
C GLU A 32 2.46 -29.24 16.58
N THR A 33 2.39 -30.20 15.66
CA THR A 33 3.49 -31.04 15.19
C THR A 33 4.63 -30.30 14.47
N ASN A 34 4.34 -29.22 13.73
CA ASN A 34 5.36 -28.55 12.89
C ASN A 34 6.20 -27.53 13.69
N ALA A 35 5.60 -26.83 14.65
CA ALA A 35 6.30 -25.90 15.53
C ALA A 35 7.30 -26.64 16.46
N GLY A 36 6.90 -27.78 17.02
CA GLY A 36 7.79 -28.60 17.87
C GLY A 36 9.01 -29.15 17.13
N LYS A 37 8.88 -29.46 15.83
CA LYS A 37 9.99 -29.91 14.98
C LYS A 37 10.94 -28.77 14.63
N ALA A 38 10.43 -27.59 14.27
CA ALA A 38 11.26 -26.41 13.99
C ALA A 38 12.05 -25.95 15.24
N VAL A 39 11.43 -26.00 16.42
CA VAL A 39 12.09 -25.75 17.71
C VAL A 39 13.18 -26.78 17.99
N SER A 40 12.90 -28.07 17.74
CA SER A 40 13.89 -29.16 17.84
C SER A 40 15.08 -28.95 16.90
N ASP A 41 14.85 -28.55 15.65
CA ASP A 41 15.90 -28.33 14.65
C ASP A 41 16.79 -27.11 14.99
N ILE A 42 16.22 -26.06 15.59
CA ILE A 42 16.97 -24.92 16.15
C ILE A 42 17.84 -25.35 17.34
N ILE A 43 17.28 -26.14 18.27
CA ILE A 43 18.01 -26.71 19.42
C ILE A 43 19.18 -27.59 18.96
N ASN A 44 19.05 -28.25 17.80
CA ASN A 44 20.06 -29.13 17.23
C ASN A 44 21.09 -28.41 16.34
N THR A 45 21.05 -27.07 16.24
CA THR A 45 22.10 -26.26 15.59
C THR A 45 23.43 -26.42 16.35
N ASP A 46 24.57 -26.43 15.67
CA ASP A 46 25.88 -26.66 16.30
C ASP A 46 26.18 -25.65 17.44
N GLU A 47 26.66 -26.15 18.59
CA GLU A 47 26.97 -25.39 19.81
C GLU A 47 27.89 -24.18 19.56
N ALA A 48 28.82 -24.24 18.61
CA ALA A 48 29.72 -23.14 18.32
C ALA A 48 29.02 -21.97 17.60
N THR A 49 28.02 -22.29 16.78
CA THR A 49 27.17 -21.31 16.09
C THR A 49 26.20 -20.67 17.08
N LEU A 50 25.54 -21.47 17.93
CA LEU A 50 24.70 -20.99 19.03
C LEU A 50 25.49 -20.09 20.00
N SER A 51 26.67 -20.51 20.45
CA SER A 51 27.50 -19.73 21.39
C SER A 51 27.98 -18.39 20.80
N SER A 52 28.21 -18.34 19.49
CA SER A 52 28.55 -17.10 18.80
C SER A 52 27.37 -16.13 18.71
N ILE A 53 26.16 -16.66 18.51
CA ILE A 53 24.90 -15.91 18.49
C ILE A 53 24.55 -15.43 19.91
N GLU A 54 24.67 -16.29 20.92
CA GLU A 54 24.46 -16.00 22.35
C GLU A 54 25.28 -14.80 22.82
N LYS A 55 26.57 -14.79 22.48
CA LYS A 55 27.46 -13.68 22.82
C LYS A 55 27.03 -12.38 22.14
N LEU A 56 26.59 -12.45 20.89
CA LEU A 56 26.18 -11.29 20.09
C LEU A 56 24.86 -10.68 20.61
N ILE A 57 23.91 -11.52 21.04
CA ILE A 57 22.66 -11.10 21.69
C ILE A 57 22.94 -10.48 23.06
N ALA A 58 23.76 -11.12 23.90
CA ALA A 58 24.08 -10.63 25.23
C ALA A 58 24.79 -9.27 25.18
N ASP A 59 25.74 -9.09 24.25
CA ASP A 59 26.44 -7.82 24.03
C ASP A 59 25.48 -6.74 23.47
N TYR A 60 24.51 -7.11 22.64
CA TYR A 60 23.49 -6.20 22.12
C TYR A 60 22.50 -5.73 23.19
N VAL A 61 21.91 -6.65 23.96
CA VAL A 61 20.96 -6.36 25.06
C VAL A 61 21.62 -5.47 26.10
N LYS A 62 22.86 -5.77 26.47
CA LYS A 62 23.64 -4.94 27.40
C LYS A 62 23.83 -3.52 26.86
N GLY A 63 24.29 -3.38 25.61
CA GLY A 63 24.49 -2.06 25.01
C GLY A 63 23.19 -1.29 24.76
N TYR A 64 22.08 -1.97 24.49
CA TYR A 64 20.76 -1.35 24.30
C TYR A 64 20.25 -0.75 25.61
N ASN A 65 20.30 -1.52 26.70
CA ASN A 65 19.90 -1.10 28.05
C ASN A 65 20.76 0.07 28.57
N GLU A 66 22.06 0.09 28.25
CA GLU A 66 22.97 1.18 28.60
C GLU A 66 22.69 2.49 27.84
N ARG A 67 22.05 2.44 26.65
CA ARG A 67 21.88 3.60 25.76
C ARG A 67 20.53 4.30 25.84
N HIS A 68 19.46 3.63 26.28
CA HIS A 68 18.10 4.12 26.00
C HIS A 68 17.24 4.54 27.21
N ALA A 69 17.71 4.43 28.46
CA ALA A 69 17.00 4.91 29.67
C ALA A 69 15.45 4.77 29.60
N GLN A 70 14.97 3.64 29.07
CA GLN A 70 13.57 3.23 29.14
C GLN A 70 13.41 2.52 30.49
N PRO A 71 12.24 2.63 31.16
CA PRO A 71 12.05 2.03 32.47
C PRO A 71 12.37 0.53 32.41
N GLU A 72 13.06 0.08 33.44
CA GLU A 72 13.32 -1.33 33.69
C GLU A 72 12.03 -2.15 33.48
N ASN A 73 12.14 -3.25 32.72
CA ASN A 73 11.18 -4.36 32.62
C ASN A 73 9.93 -4.17 31.74
N GLN A 74 9.99 -4.69 30.50
CA GLN A 74 8.77 -5.07 29.77
C GLN A 74 8.78 -6.50 29.20
N TRP A 75 9.85 -7.28 29.37
CA TRP A 75 9.94 -8.66 28.85
C TRP A 75 10.13 -9.70 29.96
N LEU A 76 9.54 -9.41 31.12
CA LEU A 76 9.44 -10.34 32.23
C LEU A 76 8.04 -10.95 32.22
N ILE A 77 7.93 -12.23 31.88
CA ILE A 77 6.68 -12.96 32.06
C ILE A 77 6.65 -13.56 33.47
N THR A 78 5.47 -13.69 34.06
CA THR A 78 5.33 -14.32 35.38
C THR A 78 4.82 -15.75 35.20
N LEU A 79 5.71 -16.73 35.36
CA LEU A 79 5.33 -18.15 35.36
C LEU A 79 5.54 -18.73 36.75
N ASN A 80 4.52 -19.41 37.28
CA ASN A 80 4.55 -20.01 38.62
C ASN A 80 4.96 -19.03 39.73
N GLY A 81 4.59 -17.74 39.59
CA GLY A 81 4.94 -16.68 40.55
C GLY A 81 6.39 -16.17 40.48
N LYS A 82 7.17 -16.59 39.48
CA LYS A 82 8.54 -16.12 39.22
C LYS A 82 8.56 -15.25 37.97
N GLN A 83 9.26 -14.12 38.03
CA GLN A 83 9.53 -13.31 36.84
C GLN A 83 10.68 -13.93 36.03
N ILE A 84 10.45 -14.14 34.74
CA ILE A 84 11.36 -14.79 33.82
C ILE A 84 11.67 -13.84 32.67
N ASP A 85 12.96 -13.56 32.49
CA ASP A 85 13.48 -12.77 31.37
C ASP A 85 13.57 -13.61 30.10
N ILE A 86 12.58 -13.44 29.22
CA ILE A 86 12.49 -14.17 27.96
C ILE A 86 13.51 -13.69 26.92
N LEU A 87 14.25 -12.60 27.18
CA LEU A 87 15.37 -12.16 26.33
C LEU A 87 16.64 -12.96 26.60
N SER A 88 16.69 -13.70 27.71
CA SER A 88 17.77 -14.64 28.00
C SER A 88 17.40 -16.04 27.48
N LEU A 89 18.30 -16.71 26.77
CA LEU A 89 18.07 -18.10 26.32
C LEU A 89 17.67 -19.05 27.49
N PRO A 90 18.26 -18.94 28.70
CA PRO A 90 17.81 -19.73 29.86
C PRO A 90 16.38 -19.40 30.28
N GLY A 91 15.98 -18.12 30.25
CA GLY A 91 14.62 -17.69 30.61
C GLY A 91 13.60 -18.04 29.52
N ALA A 92 13.93 -17.90 28.24
CA ALA A 92 13.11 -18.38 27.13
C ALA A 92 12.92 -19.90 27.20
N LYS A 93 13.99 -20.65 27.48
CA LYS A 93 13.93 -22.11 27.67
C LYS A 93 13.12 -22.49 28.92
N GLU A 94 13.28 -21.77 30.03
CA GLU A 94 12.48 -21.96 31.24
C GLU A 94 11.00 -21.67 30.96
N ALA A 95 10.68 -20.63 30.19
CA ALA A 95 9.33 -20.31 29.79
C ALA A 95 8.71 -21.39 28.89
N ILE A 96 9.41 -21.76 27.81
CA ILE A 96 8.96 -22.77 26.85
C ILE A 96 8.67 -24.12 27.51
N LEU A 97 9.43 -24.49 28.54
CA LEU A 97 9.27 -25.77 29.25
C LEU A 97 8.17 -25.76 30.31
N ASN A 98 7.69 -24.59 30.74
CA ASN A 98 6.77 -24.47 31.87
C ASN A 98 5.41 -23.82 31.53
N ILE A 99 5.24 -23.29 30.31
CA ILE A 99 3.94 -22.82 29.83
C ILE A 99 3.11 -24.03 29.38
N GLY A 100 1.94 -24.20 30.01
CA GLY A 100 0.97 -25.25 29.65
C GLY A 100 -0.04 -24.82 28.60
N ASP A 101 -0.15 -23.52 28.32
CA ASP A 101 -1.06 -22.95 27.33
C ASP A 101 -0.35 -22.75 25.98
N VAL A 102 -0.90 -23.34 24.92
CA VAL A 102 -0.28 -23.34 23.59
C VAL A 102 -0.20 -21.93 22.99
N ASN A 103 -1.14 -21.04 23.31
CA ASN A 103 -1.15 -19.67 22.79
C ASN A 103 -0.11 -18.79 23.51
N GLU A 104 0.00 -18.93 24.82
CA GLU A 104 1.04 -18.25 25.61
C GLU A 104 2.45 -18.74 25.21
N LEU A 105 2.60 -20.04 24.90
CA LEU A 105 3.85 -20.62 24.42
C LEU A 105 4.25 -20.05 23.05
N LYS A 106 3.29 -19.98 22.12
CA LYS A 106 3.47 -19.35 20.81
C LYS A 106 3.90 -17.90 20.96
N TYR A 107 3.22 -17.12 21.80
CA TYR A 107 3.56 -15.74 22.07
C TYR A 107 5.01 -15.56 22.55
N VAL A 108 5.42 -16.30 23.59
CA VAL A 108 6.78 -16.19 24.15
C VAL A 108 7.85 -16.59 23.14
N PHE A 109 7.61 -17.64 22.36
CA PHE A 109 8.54 -18.08 21.32
C PHE A 109 8.70 -17.04 20.20
N MET A 110 7.59 -16.44 19.76
CA MET A 110 7.58 -15.39 18.73
C MET A 110 8.32 -14.13 19.18
N GLN A 111 8.12 -13.70 20.42
CA GLN A 111 8.87 -12.59 21.03
C GLN A 111 10.38 -12.87 21.07
N TYR A 112 10.77 -14.10 21.42
CA TYR A 112 12.17 -14.51 21.41
C TYR A 112 12.80 -14.43 20.00
N LEU A 113 12.09 -14.91 18.97
CA LEU A 113 12.56 -14.82 17.58
C LEU A 113 12.67 -13.38 17.09
N GLU A 114 11.72 -12.52 17.45
CA GLU A 114 11.75 -11.09 17.12
C GLU A 114 12.98 -10.39 17.71
N VAL A 115 13.30 -10.68 18.97
CA VAL A 115 14.48 -10.14 19.65
C VAL A 115 15.77 -10.63 18.99
N LEU A 116 15.84 -11.93 18.69
CA LEU A 116 16.97 -12.54 17.99
C LEU A 116 17.20 -11.87 16.63
N ALA A 117 16.15 -11.80 15.80
CA ALA A 117 16.21 -11.20 14.48
C ALA A 117 16.59 -9.72 14.55
N SER A 118 15.95 -8.96 15.45
CA SER A 118 16.24 -7.54 15.67
C SER A 118 17.68 -7.29 16.12
N GLY A 119 18.19 -8.11 17.03
CA GLY A 119 19.56 -8.01 17.53
C GLY A 119 20.60 -8.26 16.44
N ILE A 120 20.37 -9.28 15.61
CA ILE A 120 21.22 -9.59 14.45
C ILE A 120 21.17 -8.46 13.42
N LEU A 121 19.97 -8.01 13.03
CA LEU A 121 19.78 -6.92 12.06
C LEU A 121 20.42 -5.62 12.55
N ASN A 122 20.29 -5.30 13.84
CA ASN A 122 20.92 -4.11 14.39
C ASN A 122 22.45 -4.24 14.46
N ALA A 123 22.98 -5.40 14.86
CA ALA A 123 24.42 -5.63 14.85
C ALA A 123 25.00 -5.50 13.44
N LEU A 124 24.31 -6.04 12.43
CA LEU A 124 24.62 -5.88 11.01
C LEU A 124 24.60 -4.42 10.59
N ALA A 125 23.47 -3.74 10.80
CA ALA A 125 23.28 -2.36 10.42
C ALA A 125 24.42 -1.50 10.99
N ASN A 126 24.79 -1.65 12.26
CA ASN A 126 25.80 -0.83 12.92
C ASN A 126 27.25 -1.10 12.48
N THR A 127 27.49 -2.13 11.67
CA THR A 127 28.79 -2.32 11.03
C THR A 127 28.95 -1.52 9.73
N ILE A 128 27.86 -0.93 9.23
CA ILE A 128 27.83 -0.14 8.00
C ILE A 128 27.59 1.31 8.39
N PRO A 129 28.44 2.26 7.96
CA PRO A 129 28.25 3.67 8.27
C PRO A 129 26.96 4.20 7.62
N ASP A 130 26.39 5.25 8.19
CA ASP A 130 25.27 5.93 7.55
C ASP A 130 25.69 6.50 6.19
N PRO A 131 24.88 6.31 5.14
CA PRO A 131 25.14 6.92 3.85
C PRO A 131 24.91 8.44 3.91
N ALA A 132 25.47 9.18 2.95
CA ALA A 132 25.28 10.64 2.86
C ALA A 132 23.81 11.04 2.65
N SER A 133 22.95 10.12 2.18
CA SER A 133 21.51 10.32 2.07
C SER A 133 20.82 10.46 3.43
N PHE A 134 21.43 9.96 4.52
CA PHE A 134 20.88 10.10 5.88
C PHE A 134 21.27 11.47 6.43
N LYS A 135 20.39 12.45 6.21
CA LYS A 135 20.64 13.83 6.61
C LYS A 135 20.40 14.03 8.10
N PRO A 136 21.17 14.89 8.79
CA PRO A 136 20.82 15.33 10.14
C PRO A 136 19.44 16.00 10.16
N GLU A 137 18.64 15.74 11.19
CA GLU A 137 17.30 16.33 11.36
C GLU A 137 17.34 17.87 11.28
N ALA A 138 18.36 18.49 11.88
CA ALA A 138 18.55 19.94 11.88
C ALA A 138 18.77 20.54 10.48
N GLU A 139 19.13 19.74 9.48
CA GLU A 139 19.30 20.16 8.09
C GLU A 139 18.03 19.98 7.25
N TYR A 140 17.00 19.33 7.80
CA TYR A 140 15.74 19.12 7.09
C TYR A 140 15.02 20.43 6.82
N LYS A 141 14.59 20.62 5.58
CA LYS A 141 13.69 21.69 5.17
C LYS A 141 12.53 21.07 4.42
N SER A 142 11.31 21.42 4.82
CA SER A 142 10.13 21.03 4.06
C SER A 142 10.07 21.85 2.77
N GLU A 143 10.11 21.16 1.65
CA GLU A 143 10.05 21.74 0.30
C GLU A 143 9.03 20.97 -0.53
N ASN A 144 8.27 21.65 -1.39
CA ASN A 144 7.24 21.02 -2.23
C ASN A 144 6.18 20.24 -1.43
N PHE A 145 5.90 20.72 -0.21
CA PHE A 145 4.78 20.28 0.61
C PHE A 145 3.57 21.20 0.39
N TYR A 146 2.37 20.63 0.36
CA TYR A 146 1.11 21.37 0.24
C TYR A 146 0.24 21.08 1.46
N ALA A 147 -0.18 22.14 2.17
CA ALA A 147 -1.12 21.99 3.29
C ALA A 147 -2.58 21.77 2.82
N GLY A 148 -2.88 22.03 1.54
CA GLY A 148 -4.21 21.92 0.96
C GLY A 148 -5.02 23.21 0.97
N THR A 149 -6.33 23.10 0.71
CA THR A 149 -7.28 24.21 0.67
C THR A 149 -7.75 24.66 2.06
N GLY A 150 -7.42 23.92 3.11
CA GLY A 150 -7.96 24.12 4.45
C GLY A 150 -9.43 23.70 4.56
N TYR A 151 -10.08 24.06 5.67
CA TYR A 151 -11.48 23.74 5.92
C TYR A 151 -12.42 24.91 5.64
N GLN A 152 -13.51 24.66 4.91
CA GLN A 152 -14.67 25.53 4.78
C GLN A 152 -15.94 24.72 5.04
N LYS A 153 -16.85 25.27 5.84
CA LYS A 153 -18.12 24.60 6.19
C LYS A 153 -19.14 24.58 5.04
N ALA A 154 -19.05 25.55 4.13
CA ALA A 154 -20.01 25.73 3.05
C ALA A 154 -19.31 26.23 1.78
N PRO A 155 -19.87 25.97 0.59
CA PRO A 155 -19.38 26.52 -0.67
C PRO A 155 -19.23 28.05 -0.65
N SER A 156 -18.31 28.55 -1.46
CA SER A 156 -18.23 29.99 -1.75
C SER A 156 -19.41 30.46 -2.61
N ALA A 157 -19.73 31.76 -2.56
CA ALA A 157 -20.82 32.31 -3.36
C ALA A 157 -20.53 32.15 -4.87
N ASN A 158 -21.49 31.60 -5.61
CA ASN A 158 -21.37 31.28 -7.05
C ASN A 158 -20.25 30.27 -7.37
N ALA A 159 -19.84 29.46 -6.38
CA ALA A 159 -18.92 28.35 -6.58
C ALA A 159 -19.48 27.40 -7.65
N LYS A 160 -18.57 26.80 -8.42
CA LYS A 160 -18.89 25.84 -9.48
C LYS A 160 -17.74 24.88 -9.63
N TRP A 161 -18.05 23.60 -9.74
CA TRP A 161 -17.05 22.59 -10.02
C TRP A 161 -16.40 22.84 -11.38
N SER A 162 -15.08 22.70 -11.42
CA SER A 162 -14.36 22.48 -12.65
C SER A 162 -13.38 21.33 -12.50
N LEU A 163 -13.32 20.49 -13.52
CA LEU A 163 -12.47 19.31 -13.55
C LEU A 163 -11.78 19.20 -14.90
N GLY A 164 -10.49 18.91 -14.88
CA GLY A 164 -9.73 18.51 -16.06
C GLY A 164 -9.11 17.15 -15.86
N TYR A 165 -9.01 16.38 -16.94
CA TYR A 165 -8.50 15.01 -16.91
C TYR A 165 -7.30 14.85 -17.86
N ALA A 166 -6.33 14.05 -17.43
CA ALA A 166 -5.29 13.56 -18.32
C ALA A 166 -4.78 12.20 -17.83
N ASN A 167 -4.18 11.45 -18.76
CA ASN A 167 -3.35 10.30 -18.43
C ASN A 167 -2.06 10.31 -19.25
N ALA A 168 -1.15 9.40 -18.90
CA ALA A 168 0.03 9.08 -19.69
C ALA A 168 0.47 7.64 -19.44
N SER A 169 0.95 6.97 -20.50
CA SER A 169 1.65 5.70 -20.37
C SER A 169 2.97 5.88 -19.60
N LEU A 170 3.26 4.90 -18.76
CA LEU A 170 4.47 4.74 -17.96
C LEU A 170 5.29 3.53 -18.39
N VAL A 171 4.99 2.97 -19.56
CA VAL A 171 5.82 1.96 -20.22
C VAL A 171 6.97 2.67 -20.93
N PRO A 172 8.23 2.38 -20.58
CA PRO A 172 9.37 3.04 -21.21
C PRO A 172 9.62 2.47 -22.62
N GLU A 173 10.00 3.33 -23.57
CA GLU A 173 10.22 2.94 -24.97
C GLU A 173 11.40 1.97 -25.14
N ASP A 174 12.34 1.95 -24.20
CA ASP A 174 13.58 1.16 -24.24
C ASP A 174 13.46 -0.21 -23.51
N TRP A 175 12.25 -0.62 -23.10
CA TRP A 175 12.00 -1.84 -22.32
C TRP A 175 12.55 -3.12 -22.96
N GLU A 176 12.63 -3.21 -24.30
CA GLU A 176 13.21 -4.37 -24.99
C GLU A 176 14.74 -4.43 -24.91
N THR A 177 15.38 -3.30 -24.60
CA THR A 177 16.84 -3.14 -24.66
C THR A 177 17.49 -2.95 -23.29
N LYS A 178 16.69 -2.65 -22.26
CA LYS A 178 17.10 -2.42 -20.88
C LYS A 178 16.29 -3.30 -19.95
N ASP A 179 16.96 -3.98 -19.02
CA ASP A 179 16.28 -4.79 -18.01
C ASP A 179 15.52 -3.89 -17.03
N TYR A 180 14.21 -4.09 -16.95
CA TYR A 180 13.34 -3.52 -15.92
C TYR A 180 12.83 -4.64 -15.02
N TYR A 181 12.47 -4.31 -13.78
CA TYR A 181 11.99 -5.30 -12.80
C TYR A 181 10.63 -4.89 -12.29
N LEU A 182 9.70 -5.84 -12.17
CA LEU A 182 8.40 -5.62 -11.56
C LEU A 182 8.52 -5.41 -10.04
N GLY A 183 7.74 -4.48 -9.51
CA GLY A 183 7.55 -4.25 -8.08
C GLY A 183 6.51 -5.21 -7.53
N GLY A 184 6.77 -5.83 -6.38
CA GLY A 184 5.93 -6.91 -5.84
C GLY A 184 6.59 -8.28 -5.97
N PHE A 185 6.12 -9.28 -5.22
CA PHE A 185 6.55 -10.69 -5.21
C PHE A 185 7.99 -11.02 -5.66
N ILE A 186 8.95 -11.22 -4.74
CA ILE A 186 10.16 -12.02 -5.01
C ILE A 186 10.00 -13.33 -4.26
N ASP A 187 9.88 -14.46 -4.96
CA ASP A 187 9.63 -15.77 -4.35
C ASP A 187 10.42 -16.89 -5.06
N ILE A 188 10.56 -18.03 -4.38
CA ILE A 188 11.15 -19.23 -4.98
C ILE A 188 10.40 -19.67 -6.24
N ASN A 189 9.07 -19.46 -6.28
CA ASN A 189 8.22 -19.88 -7.39
C ASN A 189 8.41 -19.03 -8.66
N ASN A 190 8.90 -17.79 -8.54
CA ASN A 190 9.28 -16.96 -9.70
C ASN A 190 10.79 -16.95 -9.97
N GLY A 191 11.54 -17.88 -9.35
CA GLY A 191 12.97 -18.01 -9.56
C GLY A 191 13.80 -16.87 -8.95
N PHE A 192 13.24 -16.16 -7.97
CA PHE A 192 13.85 -14.98 -7.32
C PHE A 192 14.20 -13.85 -8.30
N SER A 193 13.41 -13.69 -9.37
CA SER A 193 13.58 -12.65 -10.37
C SER A 193 12.24 -12.08 -10.75
N ASN A 194 12.21 -10.76 -10.94
CA ASN A 194 11.06 -10.02 -11.47
C ASN A 194 11.40 -9.30 -12.77
N ASN A 195 12.43 -9.74 -13.50
CA ASN A 195 12.77 -9.11 -14.77
C ASN A 195 11.56 -9.17 -15.73
N VAL A 196 11.18 -8.01 -16.28
CA VAL A 196 10.08 -7.84 -17.22
C VAL A 196 10.36 -8.66 -18.48
N GLU A 197 9.47 -9.58 -18.83
CA GLU A 197 9.64 -10.46 -19.99
C GLU A 197 8.80 -10.03 -21.20
N SER A 198 7.67 -9.38 -20.95
CA SER A 198 6.73 -8.94 -21.96
C SER A 198 5.82 -7.84 -21.42
N ILE A 199 5.08 -7.20 -22.31
CA ILE A 199 4.04 -6.24 -22.00
C ILE A 199 2.70 -6.80 -22.47
N VAL A 200 1.74 -6.90 -21.56
CA VAL A 200 0.36 -7.33 -21.87
C VAL A 200 -0.49 -6.12 -22.23
N ASP A 201 -0.38 -5.07 -21.42
CA ASP A 201 -1.15 -3.83 -21.55
C ASP A 201 -0.39 -2.65 -20.93
N ASP A 202 -1.07 -1.51 -20.74
CA ASP A 202 -0.43 -0.26 -20.35
C ASP A 202 -0.43 -0.06 -18.83
N MET A 203 0.67 0.44 -18.29
CA MET A 203 0.71 1.07 -16.98
C MET A 203 0.58 2.57 -17.14
N LYS A 204 -0.29 3.22 -16.38
CA LYS A 204 -0.55 4.65 -16.55
C LYS A 204 -0.38 5.45 -15.27
N ILE A 205 -0.17 6.75 -15.46
CA ILE A 205 -0.62 7.75 -14.48
C ILE A 205 -1.97 8.30 -14.94
N ARG A 206 -2.93 8.41 -14.02
CA ARG A 206 -4.25 9.03 -14.24
C ARG A 206 -4.38 10.25 -13.34
N ILE A 207 -4.81 11.38 -13.88
CA ILE A 207 -4.85 12.66 -13.17
C ILE A 207 -6.21 13.32 -13.33
N VAL A 208 -6.70 13.83 -12.20
CA VAL A 208 -7.81 14.77 -12.11
C VAL A 208 -7.31 16.06 -11.48
N ALA A 209 -7.47 17.18 -12.19
CA ALA A 209 -7.33 18.53 -11.63
C ALA A 209 -8.73 19.02 -11.23
N LEU A 210 -8.96 19.28 -9.94
CA LEU A 210 -10.28 19.66 -9.40
C LEU A 210 -10.22 21.02 -8.71
N ASP A 211 -11.18 21.89 -9.02
CA ASP A 211 -11.39 23.18 -8.36
C ASP A 211 -12.88 23.34 -8.04
N ASP A 212 -13.18 23.81 -6.83
CA ASP A 212 -14.54 24.09 -6.36
C ASP A 212 -15.02 25.51 -6.75
N GLY A 213 -14.20 26.29 -7.46
CA GLY A 213 -14.51 27.65 -7.88
C GLY A 213 -14.44 28.66 -6.73
N SER A 214 -13.91 28.29 -5.56
CA SER A 214 -13.76 29.19 -4.41
C SER A 214 -12.61 30.21 -4.56
N GLY A 215 -11.71 30.01 -5.54
CA GLY A 215 -10.47 30.78 -5.67
C GLY A 215 -9.36 30.33 -4.70
N ARG A 216 -9.57 29.24 -3.94
CA ARG A 216 -8.53 28.62 -3.11
C ARG A 216 -7.43 27.97 -3.96
N GLY A 217 -7.73 27.62 -5.21
CA GLY A 217 -6.80 27.07 -6.19
C GLY A 217 -7.11 25.61 -6.50
N ILE A 218 -6.46 25.08 -7.53
CA ILE A 218 -6.69 23.73 -8.04
C ILE A 218 -6.02 22.71 -7.12
N SER A 219 -6.74 21.67 -6.76
CA SER A 219 -6.19 20.46 -6.15
C SER A 219 -6.05 19.38 -7.22
N ILE A 220 -4.82 18.93 -7.46
CA ILE A 220 -4.51 17.84 -8.38
C ILE A 220 -4.50 16.53 -7.60
N PHE A 221 -5.20 15.52 -8.12
CA PHE A 221 -5.17 14.14 -7.64
C PHE A 221 -4.65 13.26 -8.77
N ALA A 222 -3.61 12.50 -8.49
CA ALA A 222 -2.99 11.61 -9.46
C ALA A 222 -2.82 10.22 -8.86
N THR A 223 -2.91 9.19 -9.69
CA THR A 223 -2.66 7.82 -9.28
C THR A 223 -1.75 7.15 -10.31
N ILE A 224 -0.65 6.60 -9.83
CA ILE A 224 0.37 5.94 -10.63
C ILE A 224 0.18 4.42 -10.53
N ASP A 225 0.08 3.74 -11.67
CA ASP A 225 0.12 2.29 -11.74
C ASP A 225 1.51 1.82 -11.31
N SER A 226 1.64 1.44 -10.04
CA SER A 226 2.89 1.06 -9.41
C SER A 226 2.63 0.44 -8.04
N ILE A 227 3.62 -0.26 -7.50
CA ILE A 227 3.58 -0.83 -6.14
C ILE A 227 3.48 0.26 -5.05
N GLY A 228 4.01 1.47 -5.30
CA GLY A 228 4.01 2.57 -4.35
C GLY A 228 5.03 3.63 -4.76
N VAL A 229 4.83 4.89 -4.41
CA VAL A 229 5.78 5.96 -4.77
C VAL A 229 6.24 6.67 -3.51
N SER A 230 7.56 6.78 -3.30
CA SER A 230 8.09 7.40 -2.10
C SER A 230 7.87 8.91 -2.09
N ASN A 231 7.70 9.49 -0.89
CA ASN A 231 7.51 10.93 -0.73
C ASN A 231 8.63 11.76 -1.39
N LYS A 232 9.85 11.22 -1.46
CA LYS A 232 10.97 11.83 -2.20
C LYS A 232 10.60 12.10 -3.66
N HIS A 233 10.20 11.07 -4.40
CA HIS A 233 9.88 11.21 -5.83
C HIS A 233 8.56 11.97 -6.04
N ILE A 234 7.61 11.86 -5.11
CA ILE A 234 6.40 12.68 -5.13
C ILE A 234 6.74 14.18 -5.01
N ARG A 235 7.68 14.55 -4.13
CA ARG A 235 8.15 15.95 -4.03
C ARG A 235 8.86 16.42 -5.31
N GLU A 236 9.55 15.55 -6.02
CA GLU A 236 10.14 15.85 -7.34
C GLU A 236 9.05 16.09 -8.40
N ILE A 237 8.02 15.24 -8.47
CA ILE A 237 6.83 15.45 -9.31
C ILE A 237 6.19 16.80 -8.99
N ARG A 238 5.99 17.10 -7.71
CA ARG A 238 5.39 18.34 -7.23
C ARG A 238 6.18 19.57 -7.63
N ALA A 239 7.51 19.52 -7.54
CA ALA A 239 8.37 20.62 -7.94
C ALA A 239 8.20 20.96 -9.43
N GLN A 240 8.25 19.94 -10.29
CA GLN A 240 8.09 20.13 -11.75
C GLN A 240 6.67 20.57 -12.11
N ALA A 241 5.64 19.95 -11.54
CA ALA A 241 4.25 20.33 -11.77
C ALA A 241 3.94 21.75 -11.28
N ALA A 242 4.51 22.17 -10.14
CA ALA A 242 4.38 23.55 -9.64
C ALA A 242 4.99 24.57 -10.60
N GLN A 243 6.16 24.25 -11.18
CA GLN A 243 6.77 25.10 -12.20
C GLN A 243 5.86 25.24 -13.43
N ILE A 244 5.34 24.13 -13.95
CA ILE A 244 4.41 24.12 -15.10
C ILE A 244 3.17 24.96 -14.80
N ALA A 245 2.57 24.81 -13.61
CA ALA A 245 1.41 25.60 -13.21
C ALA A 245 1.73 27.10 -13.08
N ALA A 246 2.91 27.45 -12.53
CA ALA A 246 3.35 28.83 -12.42
C ALA A 246 3.56 29.51 -13.79
N GLU A 247 4.13 28.79 -14.75
CA GLU A 247 4.29 29.26 -16.14
C GLU A 247 2.94 29.53 -16.82
N LYS A 248 1.89 28.79 -16.43
CA LYS A 248 0.51 28.98 -16.87
C LYS A 248 -0.25 30.05 -16.08
N GLY A 249 0.34 30.63 -15.02
CA GLY A 249 -0.33 31.59 -14.14
C GLY A 249 -1.42 30.96 -13.25
N VAL A 250 -1.35 29.66 -13.01
CA VAL A 250 -2.35 28.87 -12.30
C VAL A 250 -1.97 28.70 -10.83
N LYS A 251 -2.93 28.91 -9.94
CA LYS A 251 -2.76 28.70 -8.49
C LYS A 251 -3.08 27.26 -8.12
N ILE A 252 -2.11 26.55 -7.56
CA ILE A 252 -2.27 25.19 -7.03
C ILE A 252 -2.48 25.23 -5.52
N ALA A 253 -3.52 24.55 -5.04
CA ALA A 253 -3.79 24.37 -3.62
C ALA A 253 -3.15 23.08 -3.07
N SER A 254 -3.15 22.00 -3.85
CA SER A 254 -2.47 20.74 -3.49
C SER A 254 -2.14 19.90 -4.72
N ILE A 255 -1.15 19.02 -4.56
CA ILE A 255 -0.85 17.95 -5.52
C ILE A 255 -0.74 16.65 -4.74
N ASN A 256 -1.72 15.78 -4.90
CA ASN A 256 -1.84 14.51 -4.20
C ASN A 256 -1.54 13.37 -5.16
N VAL A 257 -0.55 12.54 -4.84
CA VAL A 257 -0.12 11.45 -5.72
C VAL A 257 -0.27 10.14 -4.97
N ALA A 258 -1.14 9.27 -5.46
CA ALA A 258 -1.36 7.93 -4.95
C ALA A 258 -0.73 6.86 -5.86
N ALA A 259 -0.67 5.62 -5.38
CA ALA A 259 -0.37 4.47 -6.22
C ALA A 259 -1.56 3.50 -6.25
N THR A 260 -1.72 2.78 -7.35
CA THR A 260 -2.71 1.68 -7.41
C THR A 260 -2.30 0.48 -6.56
N HIS A 261 -1.01 0.37 -6.23
CA HIS A 261 -0.39 -0.79 -5.62
C HIS A 261 -0.24 -1.99 -6.57
N SER A 262 -0.03 -1.74 -7.87
CA SER A 262 0.15 -2.81 -8.87
C SER A 262 1.42 -3.62 -8.58
N HIS A 263 1.28 -4.95 -8.48
CA HIS A 263 2.42 -5.90 -8.39
C HIS A 263 2.94 -6.35 -9.76
N SER A 264 2.35 -5.83 -10.84
CA SER A 264 2.72 -6.15 -12.23
C SER A 264 3.28 -4.93 -12.97
N GLY A 265 3.65 -3.90 -12.20
CA GLY A 265 4.28 -2.71 -12.72
C GLY A 265 5.77 -2.61 -12.39
N ILE A 266 6.53 -1.83 -13.14
CA ILE A 266 7.96 -1.60 -12.88
C ILE A 266 8.17 -1.03 -11.47
N ASP A 267 9.18 -1.56 -10.76
CA ASP A 267 9.49 -1.24 -9.37
C ASP A 267 9.91 0.22 -9.18
N THR A 268 9.19 0.90 -8.31
CA THR A 268 9.36 2.32 -7.94
C THR A 268 9.79 2.50 -6.47
N GLN A 269 9.93 1.41 -5.72
CA GLN A 269 10.36 1.38 -4.31
C GLN A 269 11.77 0.82 -4.14
N GLY A 270 12.18 -0.10 -5.03
CA GLY A 270 13.56 -0.60 -5.17
C GLY A 270 13.85 -1.94 -4.50
N LEU A 271 12.88 -2.47 -3.74
CA LEU A 271 12.99 -3.72 -3.00
C LEU A 271 12.92 -4.96 -3.90
N TRP A 272 12.28 -4.86 -5.07
CA TRP A 272 11.93 -6.00 -5.91
C TRP A 272 12.74 -6.05 -7.22
N THR A 273 13.82 -5.27 -7.28
CA THR A 273 14.77 -5.33 -8.41
C THR A 273 15.70 -6.54 -8.29
N ASN A 274 16.90 -6.46 -8.89
CA ASN A 274 17.96 -7.47 -8.73
C ASN A 274 18.53 -7.51 -7.29
N LEU A 275 17.67 -7.81 -6.31
CA LEU A 275 17.86 -7.58 -4.88
C LEU A 275 19.08 -8.32 -4.34
N PHE A 276 19.22 -9.62 -4.61
CA PHE A 276 20.29 -10.42 -4.01
C PHE A 276 21.69 -9.99 -4.49
N PRO A 277 21.96 -9.82 -5.79
CA PRO A 277 23.22 -9.25 -6.27
C PRO A 277 23.50 -7.85 -5.69
N LYS A 278 22.51 -6.96 -5.69
CA LYS A 278 22.65 -5.62 -5.09
C LYS A 278 22.93 -5.68 -3.60
N LEU A 279 22.24 -6.53 -2.85
CA LEU A 279 22.44 -6.75 -1.42
C LEU A 279 23.88 -7.19 -1.13
N PHE A 280 24.37 -8.24 -1.79
CA PHE A 280 25.73 -8.73 -1.58
C PHE A 280 26.79 -7.73 -2.04
N GLY A 281 26.57 -7.08 -3.19
CA GLY A 281 27.45 -6.05 -3.72
C GLY A 281 27.56 -4.84 -2.78
N ASN A 282 26.42 -4.33 -2.32
CA ASN A 282 26.35 -3.17 -1.43
C ASN A 282 26.86 -3.48 -0.02
N LEU A 283 26.60 -4.69 0.50
CA LEU A 283 27.22 -5.15 1.75
C LEU A 283 28.75 -5.16 1.65
N ALA A 284 29.30 -5.70 0.55
CA ALA A 284 30.73 -5.71 0.33
C ALA A 284 31.30 -4.28 0.25
N LYS A 285 30.70 -3.41 -0.58
CA LYS A 285 31.09 -2.00 -0.76
C LYS A 285 31.01 -1.19 0.54
N GLY A 286 29.92 -1.35 1.29
CA GLY A 286 29.68 -0.65 2.56
C GLY A 286 30.71 -1.01 3.63
N TRP A 287 31.18 -2.25 3.68
CA TRP A 287 32.23 -2.66 4.63
C TRP A 287 33.66 -2.28 4.21
N ILE A 288 33.96 -2.29 2.91
CA ILE A 288 35.29 -1.92 2.43
C ILE A 288 35.45 -0.39 2.29
N GLY A 289 34.34 0.36 2.26
CA GLY A 289 34.34 1.81 2.08
C GLY A 289 34.79 2.27 0.69
N LEU A 290 34.65 1.43 -0.33
CA LEU A 290 35.08 1.70 -1.71
C LEU A 290 33.94 1.43 -2.69
N GLY A 291 33.70 2.40 -3.58
CA GLY A 291 32.66 2.35 -4.61
C GLY A 291 31.32 2.93 -4.17
N GLU A 292 30.49 3.29 -5.14
CA GLU A 292 29.12 3.76 -4.90
C GLU A 292 28.16 2.57 -4.73
N LEU A 293 27.27 2.67 -3.75
CA LEU A 293 26.22 1.70 -3.53
C LEU A 293 25.22 1.76 -4.68
N GLU A 294 24.91 0.61 -5.26
CA GLU A 294 23.86 0.50 -6.27
C GLU A 294 22.51 0.87 -5.66
N LYS A 295 21.67 1.56 -6.42
CA LYS A 295 20.36 2.03 -5.97
C LYS A 295 19.34 0.91 -6.08
N GLY A 296 18.36 0.92 -5.18
CA GLY A 296 17.23 0.00 -5.20
C GLY A 296 16.46 0.10 -6.51
N VAL A 297 16.04 1.30 -6.89
CA VAL A 297 15.31 1.57 -8.15
C VAL A 297 16.21 1.86 -9.33
N ASP A 298 15.63 1.81 -10.53
CA ASP A 298 16.20 2.36 -11.74
C ASP A 298 15.99 3.89 -11.80
N GLU A 299 17.07 4.66 -11.85
CA GLU A 299 16.97 6.13 -11.81
C GLU A 299 16.42 6.76 -13.08
N ASP A 300 16.75 6.19 -14.24
CA ASP A 300 16.24 6.72 -15.52
C ASP A 300 14.72 6.50 -15.58
N TYR A 301 14.25 5.35 -15.08
CA TYR A 301 12.82 5.08 -14.97
C TYR A 301 12.14 6.06 -14.01
N MET A 302 12.72 6.30 -12.83
CA MET A 302 12.13 7.27 -11.90
C MET A 302 12.11 8.69 -12.49
N ALA A 303 13.16 9.11 -13.19
CA ALA A 303 13.18 10.39 -13.89
C ALA A 303 12.11 10.47 -14.99
N PHE A 304 11.92 9.38 -15.74
CA PHE A 304 10.84 9.23 -16.73
C PHE A 304 9.46 9.34 -16.09
N VAL A 305 9.21 8.64 -14.98
CA VAL A 305 7.95 8.73 -14.21
C VAL A 305 7.71 10.16 -13.74
N VAL A 306 8.72 10.84 -13.17
CA VAL A 306 8.60 12.23 -12.69
C VAL A 306 8.22 13.18 -13.84
N ALA A 307 8.90 13.07 -14.98
CA ALA A 307 8.65 13.91 -16.15
C ALA A 307 7.25 13.66 -16.74
N LYS A 308 6.91 12.40 -17.03
CA LYS A 308 5.60 12.03 -17.58
C LYS A 308 4.45 12.45 -16.66
N SER A 309 4.63 12.28 -15.36
CA SER A 309 3.63 12.65 -14.36
C SER A 309 3.38 14.15 -14.33
N SER A 310 4.44 14.95 -14.22
CA SER A 310 4.31 16.41 -14.14
C SER A 310 3.78 17.03 -15.44
N GLU A 311 4.21 16.53 -16.61
CA GLU A 311 3.66 16.94 -17.91
C GLU A 311 2.17 16.61 -18.04
N ALA A 312 1.76 15.40 -17.63
CA ALA A 312 0.36 15.00 -17.66
C ALA A 312 -0.50 15.86 -16.70
N MET A 313 0.04 16.25 -15.54
CA MET A 313 -0.63 17.22 -14.66
C MET A 313 -0.84 18.57 -15.34
N GLY A 314 0.14 19.04 -16.11
CA GLY A 314 0.00 20.22 -16.96
C GLY A 314 -1.14 20.09 -17.97
N ARG A 315 -1.27 18.92 -18.62
CA ARG A 315 -2.38 18.63 -19.54
C ARG A 315 -3.74 18.57 -18.85
N ALA A 316 -3.82 18.02 -17.63
CA ALA A 316 -5.06 18.01 -16.86
C ALA A 316 -5.51 19.44 -16.49
N ILE A 317 -4.56 20.35 -16.18
CA ILE A 317 -4.86 21.77 -15.98
C ILE A 317 -5.42 22.40 -17.27
N ASP A 318 -4.81 22.10 -18.43
CA ASP A 318 -5.26 22.63 -19.72
C ASP A 318 -6.65 22.10 -20.13
N ASP A 319 -7.02 20.91 -19.67
CA ASP A 319 -8.29 20.23 -19.99
C ASP A 319 -9.45 20.63 -19.07
N MET A 320 -9.26 21.54 -18.11
CA MET A 320 -10.30 21.89 -17.14
C MET A 320 -11.58 22.46 -17.78
N LYS A 321 -12.71 21.86 -17.44
CA LYS A 321 -14.06 22.27 -17.86
C LYS A 321 -14.94 22.48 -16.64
N THR A 322 -15.89 23.40 -16.71
CA THR A 322 -16.92 23.53 -15.67
C THR A 322 -17.99 22.46 -15.82
N GLY A 323 -18.63 22.07 -14.72
CA GLY A 323 -19.65 21.02 -14.74
C GLY A 323 -20.30 20.77 -13.39
N THR A 324 -20.95 19.62 -13.27
CA THR A 324 -21.55 19.10 -12.03
C THR A 324 -20.82 17.84 -11.58
N LEU A 325 -20.89 17.54 -10.28
CA LEU A 325 -20.28 16.34 -9.69
C LEU A 325 -21.36 15.60 -8.92
N THR A 326 -21.56 14.32 -9.22
CA THR A 326 -22.47 13.44 -8.46
C THR A 326 -21.69 12.41 -7.65
N TYR A 327 -22.34 11.79 -6.67
CA TYR A 327 -21.76 10.81 -5.77
C TYR A 327 -22.72 9.64 -5.50
N SER A 328 -22.16 8.43 -5.52
CA SER A 328 -22.81 7.20 -5.06
C SER A 328 -21.80 6.33 -4.30
N LYS A 329 -22.26 5.62 -3.28
CA LYS A 329 -21.47 4.64 -2.54
C LYS A 329 -22.31 3.41 -2.26
N LYS A 330 -21.77 2.23 -2.52
CA LYS A 330 -22.48 0.96 -2.37
C LYS A 330 -21.53 -0.11 -1.83
N ASP A 331 -21.99 -0.87 -0.85
CA ASP A 331 -21.41 -2.17 -0.51
C ASP A 331 -21.79 -3.18 -1.61
N ILE A 332 -20.79 -3.70 -2.33
CA ILE A 332 -21.00 -4.62 -3.45
C ILE A 332 -20.86 -6.10 -3.03
N GLY A 333 -20.65 -6.36 -1.74
CA GLY A 333 -20.61 -7.69 -1.15
C GLY A 333 -19.22 -8.27 -0.96
N ASP A 334 -19.10 -9.17 0.02
CA ASP A 334 -17.86 -9.81 0.42
C ASP A 334 -17.19 -10.64 -0.69
N GLY A 335 -17.93 -11.11 -1.69
CA GLY A 335 -17.41 -11.97 -2.74
C GLY A 335 -16.50 -11.27 -3.75
N TYR A 336 -16.39 -9.94 -3.69
CA TYR A 336 -15.45 -9.15 -4.50
C TYR A 336 -14.12 -8.88 -3.80
N PHE A 337 -14.01 -9.18 -2.49
CA PHE A 337 -12.85 -8.84 -1.69
C PHE A 337 -12.47 -9.96 -0.73
N ASN A 338 -11.20 -10.34 -0.70
CA ASN A 338 -10.66 -11.29 0.26
C ASN A 338 -9.85 -10.56 1.33
N ASN A 339 -10.11 -10.85 2.59
CA ASN A 339 -9.23 -10.47 3.67
C ASN A 339 -8.23 -11.62 3.89
N LYS A 340 -7.01 -11.46 3.37
CA LYS A 340 -5.86 -12.34 3.63
C LYS A 340 -4.89 -11.71 4.65
N ASN A 341 -5.36 -10.72 5.40
CA ASN A 341 -4.59 -10.14 6.47
C ASN A 341 -4.43 -11.16 7.61
N ARG A 342 -3.62 -10.82 8.61
CA ARG A 342 -3.46 -11.62 9.82
C ARG A 342 -4.82 -11.83 10.53
N PRO A 343 -5.02 -12.94 11.27
CA PRO A 343 -6.31 -13.27 11.88
C PRO A 343 -6.88 -12.20 12.81
N SER A 344 -6.01 -11.38 13.41
CA SER A 344 -6.41 -10.25 14.26
C SER A 344 -7.04 -9.09 13.48
N ALA A 345 -6.72 -8.92 12.20
CA ALA A 345 -7.25 -7.86 11.35
C ALA A 345 -8.59 -8.29 10.73
N THR A 346 -9.70 -7.97 11.40
CA THR A 346 -11.01 -8.57 11.11
C THR A 346 -11.90 -7.76 10.17
N SER A 347 -11.63 -6.47 9.98
CA SER A 347 -12.46 -5.59 9.15
C SER A 347 -12.04 -5.63 7.68
N LYS A 348 -13.00 -5.31 6.81
CA LYS A 348 -12.83 -5.23 5.36
C LYS A 348 -13.77 -4.16 4.82
N ASP A 349 -13.32 -3.39 3.84
CA ASP A 349 -14.18 -2.45 3.13
C ASP A 349 -14.69 -3.10 1.84
N ASN A 350 -16.00 -3.35 1.78
CA ASN A 350 -16.67 -3.92 0.62
C ASN A 350 -17.28 -2.85 -0.30
N THR A 351 -17.00 -1.58 -0.02
CA THR A 351 -17.66 -0.49 -0.70
C THR A 351 -16.92 -0.06 -1.95
N VAL A 352 -17.70 0.21 -3.00
CA VAL A 352 -17.26 1.00 -4.15
C VAL A 352 -17.88 2.37 -4.02
N THR A 353 -17.04 3.39 -4.08
CA THR A 353 -17.45 4.79 -4.16
C THR A 353 -17.23 5.29 -5.58
N ARG A 354 -18.25 5.95 -6.15
CA ARG A 354 -18.23 6.55 -7.49
C ARG A 354 -18.55 8.03 -7.38
N LEU A 355 -17.75 8.87 -8.03
CA LEU A 355 -18.16 10.22 -8.42
C LEU A 355 -18.24 10.31 -9.94
N VAL A 356 -19.21 11.04 -10.47
CA VAL A 356 -19.30 11.34 -11.91
C VAL A 356 -19.24 12.84 -12.10
N PHE A 357 -18.22 13.31 -12.80
CA PHE A 357 -18.15 14.69 -13.26
C PHE A 357 -18.75 14.78 -14.66
N THR A 358 -19.79 15.60 -14.78
CA THR A 358 -20.49 15.86 -16.04
C THR A 358 -20.19 17.30 -16.48
N PRO A 359 -19.39 17.50 -17.55
CA PRO A 359 -19.12 18.83 -18.08
C PRO A 359 -20.40 19.54 -18.53
N ASP A 360 -20.43 20.87 -18.43
CA ASP A 360 -21.53 21.67 -19.03
C ASP A 360 -21.53 21.57 -20.56
N ASP A 361 -20.34 21.42 -21.15
CA ASP A 361 -20.16 21.15 -22.56
C ASP A 361 -20.52 19.69 -22.83
N VAL A 362 -21.70 19.47 -23.38
CA VAL A 362 -22.23 18.14 -23.71
C VAL A 362 -21.41 17.39 -24.77
N THR A 363 -20.45 18.07 -25.43
CA THR A 363 -19.51 17.44 -26.37
C THR A 363 -18.22 16.94 -25.69
N ALA A 364 -18.02 17.28 -24.42
CA ALA A 364 -16.87 16.84 -23.65
C ALA A 364 -17.14 15.52 -22.93
N THR A 365 -16.10 14.68 -22.84
CA THR A 365 -16.15 13.38 -22.18
C THR A 365 -16.35 13.54 -20.66
N PRO A 366 -17.38 12.91 -20.05
CA PRO A 366 -17.54 12.88 -18.60
C PRO A 366 -16.44 12.05 -17.92
N THR A 367 -16.24 12.24 -16.61
CA THR A 367 -15.19 11.56 -15.84
C THR A 367 -15.77 10.79 -14.67
N ILE A 368 -15.46 9.49 -14.59
CA ILE A 368 -15.74 8.64 -13.43
C ILE A 368 -14.52 8.62 -12.51
N ILE A 369 -14.73 8.92 -11.24
CA ILE A 369 -13.75 8.75 -10.17
C ILE A 369 -14.20 7.60 -9.28
N ALA A 370 -13.37 6.60 -9.08
CA ALA A 370 -13.67 5.44 -8.26
C ALA A 370 -12.70 5.28 -7.07
N ASN A 371 -13.24 4.89 -5.92
CA ASN A 371 -12.47 4.43 -4.75
C ASN A 371 -12.97 3.06 -4.29
N MET A 372 -12.02 2.13 -4.12
CA MET A 372 -12.24 0.78 -3.58
C MET A 372 -10.91 0.26 -2.99
N ALA A 373 -10.98 -0.63 -2.00
CA ALA A 373 -9.81 -1.29 -1.42
C ALA A 373 -9.63 -2.72 -1.99
N GLY A 374 -8.64 -2.92 -2.86
CA GLY A 374 -8.28 -4.24 -3.37
C GLY A 374 -6.87 -4.24 -3.93
N HIS A 375 -6.07 -5.26 -3.61
CA HIS A 375 -4.73 -5.45 -4.18
C HIS A 375 -4.82 -5.79 -5.68
N PRO A 376 -4.18 -5.00 -6.56
CA PRO A 376 -3.94 -5.36 -7.95
C PRO A 376 -2.65 -6.18 -8.03
N GLU A 377 -2.78 -7.48 -7.82
CA GLU A 377 -1.62 -8.37 -7.67
C GLU A 377 -1.60 -9.56 -8.60
N VAL A 378 -2.77 -9.96 -9.10
CA VAL A 378 -2.96 -11.30 -9.63
C VAL A 378 -2.10 -11.53 -10.86
N ALA A 379 -1.94 -10.54 -11.74
CA ALA A 379 -1.11 -10.68 -12.94
C ALA A 379 0.39 -10.88 -12.62
N GLY A 380 0.84 -10.48 -11.42
CA GLY A 380 2.23 -10.58 -10.98
C GLY A 380 2.57 -11.94 -10.36
N LEU A 381 1.60 -12.86 -10.29
CA LEU A 381 1.79 -14.20 -9.77
C LEU A 381 2.04 -15.22 -10.89
N PRO A 382 2.95 -16.20 -10.67
CA PRO A 382 3.10 -17.32 -11.61
C PRO A 382 1.87 -18.24 -11.59
N THR A 383 1.67 -19.00 -12.67
CA THR A 383 0.66 -20.07 -12.72
C THR A 383 1.24 -21.41 -12.27
N ASP A 384 0.41 -22.23 -11.62
CA ASP A 384 0.82 -23.54 -11.10
C ASP A 384 1.28 -24.52 -12.19
N ASP A 385 0.78 -24.34 -13.42
CA ASP A 385 1.17 -25.13 -14.59
C ASP A 385 2.44 -24.61 -15.30
N GLY A 386 3.02 -23.52 -14.79
CA GLY A 386 4.26 -22.90 -15.27
C GLY A 386 4.13 -22.18 -16.61
N LYS A 387 2.91 -21.95 -17.13
CA LYS A 387 2.70 -21.25 -18.40
C LYS A 387 2.74 -19.74 -18.29
N GLY A 388 2.31 -19.17 -17.17
CA GLY A 388 2.45 -17.76 -16.82
C GLY A 388 3.58 -17.61 -15.80
N THR A 389 4.53 -16.71 -16.08
CA THR A 389 5.70 -16.51 -15.20
C THR A 389 5.43 -15.46 -14.13
N GLY A 390 4.35 -14.67 -14.25
CA GLY A 390 4.07 -13.54 -13.37
C GLY A 390 5.00 -12.36 -13.62
N ARG A 391 5.63 -12.33 -14.80
CA ARG A 391 6.65 -11.33 -15.19
C ARG A 391 6.25 -10.54 -16.43
N GLU A 392 4.98 -10.61 -16.75
CA GLU A 392 4.31 -9.84 -17.78
C GLU A 392 3.84 -8.50 -17.20
N LEU A 393 4.30 -7.39 -17.78
CA LEU A 393 3.90 -6.04 -17.35
C LEU A 393 2.41 -5.83 -17.64
N CYS A 394 1.67 -5.41 -16.61
CA CYS A 394 0.21 -5.24 -16.65
C CYS A 394 -0.25 -4.13 -15.69
N GLY A 395 -1.17 -3.27 -16.15
CA GLY A 395 -1.91 -2.27 -15.36
C GLY A 395 -3.04 -2.86 -14.50
N GLU A 396 -3.13 -4.19 -14.43
CA GLU A 396 -4.03 -4.98 -13.59
C GLU A 396 -5.52 -4.65 -13.85
N TYR A 397 -6.41 -5.06 -12.94
CA TYR A 397 -7.84 -4.81 -13.10
C TYR A 397 -8.20 -3.33 -13.26
N ILE A 398 -7.36 -2.39 -12.79
CA ILE A 398 -7.58 -0.95 -12.93
C ILE A 398 -7.55 -0.54 -14.40
N TYR A 399 -6.56 -1.04 -15.17
CA TYR A 399 -6.50 -0.81 -16.61
C TYR A 399 -7.74 -1.35 -17.32
N TYR A 400 -8.25 -2.51 -16.90
CA TYR A 400 -9.42 -3.12 -17.53
C TYR A 400 -10.75 -2.45 -17.14
N ILE A 401 -10.86 -1.87 -15.94
CA ILE A 401 -11.96 -0.95 -15.61
C ILE A 401 -11.93 0.25 -16.56
N GLU A 402 -10.77 0.92 -16.67
CA GLU A 402 -10.60 2.08 -17.55
C GLU A 402 -10.96 1.76 -18.99
N LYS A 403 -10.39 0.68 -19.53
CA LYS A 403 -10.61 0.25 -20.91
C LYS A 403 -12.10 0.04 -21.17
N TYR A 404 -12.78 -0.69 -20.29
CA TYR A 404 -14.21 -0.94 -20.42
C TYR A 404 -15.04 0.36 -20.37
N LEU A 405 -14.71 1.28 -19.47
CA LEU A 405 -15.40 2.57 -19.36
C LEU A 405 -15.11 3.51 -20.54
N ASN A 406 -13.89 3.54 -21.07
CA ASN A 406 -13.54 4.32 -22.27
C ASN A 406 -14.24 3.79 -23.52
N GLU A 407 -14.43 2.48 -23.63
CA GLU A 407 -15.07 1.85 -24.80
C GLU A 407 -16.61 1.81 -24.69
N PHE A 408 -17.16 2.08 -23.49
CA PHE A 408 -18.61 2.05 -23.25
C PHE A 408 -19.32 3.18 -23.99
N LYS A 409 -20.19 2.83 -24.94
CA LYS A 409 -21.04 3.80 -25.65
C LYS A 409 -22.35 4.00 -24.91
N ASP A 410 -22.43 5.11 -24.17
CA ASP A 410 -23.64 5.55 -23.50
C ASP A 410 -24.49 6.38 -24.46
N GLU A 411 -25.57 5.81 -25.00
CA GLU A 411 -26.44 6.45 -26.00
C GLU A 411 -27.11 7.75 -25.52
N THR A 412 -27.08 8.04 -24.22
CA THR A 412 -27.58 9.31 -23.66
C THR A 412 -26.59 10.46 -23.78
N LEU A 413 -25.31 10.17 -24.00
CA LEU A 413 -24.27 11.19 -24.18
C LEU A 413 -24.28 11.70 -25.63
N ALA A 414 -24.32 13.03 -25.79
CA ALA A 414 -24.32 13.69 -27.10
C ALA A 414 -22.98 13.52 -27.85
N ILE A 415 -21.94 13.06 -27.17
CA ILE A 415 -20.59 12.81 -27.73
C ILE A 415 -20.57 11.68 -28.77
N ASN A 416 -21.65 10.91 -28.95
CA ASN A 416 -21.66 9.70 -29.78
C ASN A 416 -21.64 9.88 -31.31
N GLU A 417 -21.55 11.10 -31.84
CA GLU A 417 -21.06 11.31 -33.22
C GLU A 417 -19.52 11.31 -33.25
N GLY A 418 -18.90 10.26 -32.70
CA GLY A 418 -17.45 10.02 -32.72
C GLY A 418 -16.74 9.83 -31.36
N GLY A 419 -17.43 9.90 -30.23
CA GLY A 419 -16.83 9.96 -28.89
C GLY A 419 -16.76 8.64 -28.10
N GLU A 420 -15.68 8.54 -27.32
CA GLU A 420 -15.37 7.53 -26.30
C GLU A 420 -16.26 7.71 -25.06
N GLY A 421 -16.43 6.66 -24.24
CA GLY A 421 -17.33 6.61 -23.08
C GLY A 421 -16.98 7.58 -21.95
N TYR A 422 -16.30 7.10 -20.91
CA TYR A 422 -15.96 7.88 -19.73
C TYR A 422 -14.45 7.96 -19.54
N ASN A 423 -13.92 9.14 -19.20
CA ASN A 423 -12.60 9.23 -18.55
C ASN A 423 -12.65 8.50 -17.20
N PHE A 424 -11.53 7.97 -16.73
CA PHE A 424 -11.50 7.20 -15.49
C PHE A 424 -10.32 7.56 -14.60
N TYR A 425 -10.61 7.83 -13.33
CA TYR A 425 -9.61 8.01 -12.28
C TYR A 425 -9.89 7.03 -11.14
N PHE A 426 -8.88 6.30 -10.71
CA PHE A 426 -8.96 5.35 -9.60
C PHE A 426 -8.09 5.81 -8.44
N ILE A 427 -8.56 5.64 -7.21
CA ILE A 427 -7.76 5.80 -6.00
C ILE A 427 -8.03 4.65 -5.03
N ASN A 428 -6.95 4.01 -4.56
CA ASN A 428 -7.08 2.82 -3.72
C ASN A 428 -7.57 3.16 -2.30
N GLY A 429 -8.14 2.19 -1.60
CA GLY A 429 -8.58 2.26 -0.21
C GLY A 429 -7.49 1.88 0.80
N ALA A 430 -7.90 1.63 2.05
CA ALA A 430 -7.04 1.01 3.05
C ALA A 430 -6.83 -0.47 2.68
N ILE A 431 -5.69 -0.75 2.06
CA ILE A 431 -5.54 -1.94 1.23
C ILE A 431 -4.88 -3.12 1.96
N ALA A 432 -4.25 -2.92 3.13
CA ALA A 432 -3.38 -3.94 3.72
C ALA A 432 -4.10 -5.28 3.88
N GLY A 433 -3.57 -6.32 3.22
CA GLY A 433 -4.14 -7.66 3.26
C GLY A 433 -5.53 -7.80 2.62
N ILE A 434 -6.03 -6.79 1.91
CA ILE A 434 -7.31 -6.81 1.19
C ILE A 434 -7.06 -7.02 -0.30
N TYR A 435 -7.53 -8.13 -0.83
CA TYR A 435 -7.28 -8.58 -2.20
C TYR A 435 -8.56 -8.58 -3.02
N MET A 436 -8.43 -8.43 -4.34
CA MET A 436 -9.55 -8.78 -5.23
C MET A 436 -9.98 -10.24 -4.99
N ALA A 437 -11.28 -10.48 -5.05
CA ALA A 437 -11.85 -11.81 -5.02
C ALA A 437 -12.77 -12.01 -6.21
N ARG A 438 -12.66 -13.19 -6.82
CA ARG A 438 -13.55 -13.64 -7.88
C ARG A 438 -14.63 -14.57 -7.32
N GLY A 439 -15.15 -14.30 -6.13
CA GLY A 439 -16.23 -15.11 -5.56
C GLY A 439 -17.53 -14.89 -6.34
N LEU A 440 -17.91 -13.61 -6.52
CA LEU A 440 -19.09 -13.23 -7.31
C LEU A 440 -18.77 -13.09 -8.81
N THR A 441 -17.52 -12.83 -9.17
CA THR A 441 -17.04 -12.78 -10.57
C THR A 441 -16.48 -14.13 -11.06
N GLY A 442 -16.61 -15.16 -10.23
CA GLY A 442 -16.02 -16.48 -10.44
C GLY A 442 -16.84 -17.26 -11.43
N ASP A 443 -16.31 -17.44 -12.63
CA ASP A 443 -16.95 -18.22 -13.69
C ASP A 443 -16.35 -19.61 -13.83
N SER A 444 -15.42 -19.98 -12.94
CA SER A 444 -14.61 -21.22 -13.00
C SER A 444 -13.89 -21.45 -14.34
N VAL A 445 -13.83 -20.43 -15.22
CA VAL A 445 -13.14 -20.54 -16.50
C VAL A 445 -11.64 -20.62 -16.22
N PRO A 446 -10.95 -21.69 -16.65
CA PRO A 446 -9.52 -21.82 -16.44
C PRO A 446 -8.78 -20.67 -17.13
N THR A 447 -7.92 -19.98 -16.40
CA THR A 447 -7.03 -18.96 -16.97
C THR A 447 -5.68 -19.58 -17.31
N VAL A 448 -5.13 -19.23 -18.47
CA VAL A 448 -3.78 -19.67 -18.87
C VAL A 448 -2.73 -18.72 -18.29
N HIS A 449 -3.08 -17.43 -18.21
CA HIS A 449 -2.27 -16.39 -17.60
C HIS A 449 -3.07 -15.68 -16.53
N ARG A 450 -2.43 -15.28 -15.43
CA ARG A 450 -3.13 -14.64 -14.31
C ARG A 450 -3.74 -13.28 -14.64
N TYR A 451 -3.18 -12.52 -15.59
CA TYR A 451 -3.77 -11.24 -16.02
C TYR A 451 -5.18 -11.40 -16.59
N GLU A 452 -5.57 -12.60 -17.07
CA GLU A 452 -6.93 -12.88 -17.52
C GLU A 452 -7.96 -12.77 -16.36
N GLU A 453 -7.53 -13.02 -15.12
CA GLU A 453 -8.35 -12.79 -13.93
C GLU A 453 -8.58 -11.28 -13.71
N SER A 454 -7.55 -10.46 -13.95
CA SER A 454 -7.64 -8.99 -13.90
C SER A 454 -8.56 -8.42 -14.98
N ILE A 455 -8.58 -9.01 -16.18
CA ILE A 455 -9.54 -8.65 -17.24
C ILE A 455 -10.98 -8.84 -16.74
N ARG A 456 -11.28 -10.04 -16.22
CA ARG A 456 -12.63 -10.42 -15.81
C ARG A 456 -13.10 -9.59 -14.62
N TYR A 457 -12.28 -9.49 -13.58
CA TYR A 457 -12.60 -8.67 -12.40
C TYR A 457 -12.76 -7.19 -12.76
N GLY A 458 -11.81 -6.62 -13.51
CA GLY A 458 -11.85 -5.21 -13.89
C GLY A 458 -13.04 -4.85 -14.78
N THR A 459 -13.38 -5.70 -15.75
CA THR A 459 -14.56 -5.50 -16.60
C THR A 459 -15.85 -5.53 -15.79
N GLU A 460 -15.98 -6.45 -14.83
CA GLU A 460 -17.18 -6.54 -13.99
C GLU A 460 -17.30 -5.36 -13.02
N ILE A 461 -16.18 -4.90 -12.43
CA ILE A 461 -16.19 -3.65 -11.64
C ILE A 461 -16.56 -2.44 -12.53
N GLY A 462 -16.12 -2.41 -13.78
CA GLY A 462 -16.54 -1.39 -14.75
C GLY A 462 -18.06 -1.37 -14.97
N ARG A 463 -18.69 -2.54 -15.11
CA ARG A 463 -20.16 -2.69 -15.19
C ARG A 463 -20.86 -2.21 -13.92
N ILE A 464 -20.37 -2.64 -12.76
CA ILE A 464 -20.87 -2.24 -11.44
C ILE A 464 -20.80 -0.73 -11.27
N LEU A 465 -19.69 -0.11 -11.67
CA LEU A 465 -19.51 1.33 -11.64
C LEU A 465 -20.52 2.06 -12.52
N LEU A 466 -20.99 1.51 -13.63
CA LEU A 466 -22.07 2.13 -14.42
C LEU A 466 -23.45 1.92 -13.77
N ALA A 467 -23.64 0.79 -13.09
CA ALA A 467 -24.94 0.31 -12.62
C ALA A 467 -25.34 0.70 -11.20
N LEU A 468 -24.52 1.43 -10.44
CA LEU A 468 -24.77 1.74 -9.02
C LEU A 468 -26.17 2.30 -8.73
N ASN A 469 -26.69 3.14 -9.62
CA ASN A 469 -27.99 3.80 -9.52
C ASN A 469 -29.07 3.18 -10.43
N MET A 470 -28.80 2.02 -11.04
CA MET A 470 -29.72 1.31 -11.92
C MET A 470 -30.44 0.17 -11.19
N THR A 471 -31.72 -0.03 -11.51
CA THR A 471 -32.49 -1.21 -11.13
C THR A 471 -32.03 -2.44 -11.90
N GLU A 472 -32.34 -3.64 -11.41
CA GLU A 472 -32.06 -4.90 -12.14
C GLU A 472 -32.67 -4.91 -13.54
N GLU A 473 -33.89 -4.39 -13.70
CA GLU A 473 -34.57 -4.32 -14.99
C GLU A 473 -33.80 -3.44 -15.99
N GLU A 474 -33.28 -2.30 -15.54
CA GLU A 474 -32.46 -1.40 -16.36
C GLU A 474 -31.10 -2.02 -16.70
N ILE A 475 -30.48 -2.72 -15.74
CA ILE A 475 -29.22 -3.44 -15.98
C ILE A 475 -29.43 -4.52 -17.05
N LEU A 476 -30.46 -5.35 -16.89
CA LEU A 476 -30.77 -6.44 -17.83
C LEU A 476 -31.12 -5.92 -19.23
N ALA A 477 -31.76 -4.75 -19.32
CA ALA A 477 -32.12 -4.14 -20.60
C ALA A 477 -30.89 -3.70 -21.43
N ASN A 478 -29.72 -3.55 -20.82
CA ASN A 478 -28.48 -3.18 -21.49
C ASN A 478 -27.42 -4.28 -21.35
N ASP A 479 -27.31 -5.13 -22.37
CA ASP A 479 -26.37 -6.27 -22.39
C ASP A 479 -24.90 -5.87 -22.20
N LYS A 480 -24.51 -4.64 -22.55
CA LYS A 480 -23.14 -4.16 -22.27
C LYS A 480 -22.91 -4.07 -20.77
N ILE A 481 -23.90 -3.57 -20.03
CA ILE A 481 -23.86 -3.42 -18.57
C ILE A 481 -24.07 -4.78 -17.90
N SER A 482 -25.14 -5.51 -18.23
CA SER A 482 -25.37 -6.82 -17.59
C SER A 482 -24.24 -7.82 -17.89
N GLY A 483 -23.71 -7.79 -19.11
CA GLY A 483 -22.71 -8.75 -19.60
C GLY A 483 -23.28 -10.13 -19.89
N GLU A 484 -24.61 -10.29 -19.87
CA GLU A 484 -25.29 -11.58 -19.79
C GLU A 484 -24.98 -12.47 -21.00
N SER A 485 -24.92 -11.89 -22.21
CA SER A 485 -24.61 -12.65 -23.43
C SER A 485 -23.23 -13.30 -23.39
N ILE A 486 -22.20 -12.52 -23.05
CA ILE A 486 -20.79 -12.97 -23.00
C ILE A 486 -20.61 -13.99 -21.86
N ILE A 487 -21.23 -13.72 -20.71
CA ILE A 487 -21.19 -14.63 -19.56
C ILE A 487 -21.80 -15.98 -19.93
N LYS A 488 -22.99 -15.99 -20.55
CA LYS A 488 -23.65 -17.23 -21.00
C LYS A 488 -22.82 -17.98 -22.04
N GLU A 489 -22.22 -17.28 -23.01
CA GLU A 489 -21.36 -17.90 -24.02
C GLU A 489 -20.15 -18.61 -23.39
N GLU A 490 -19.45 -17.96 -22.46
CA GLU A 490 -18.28 -18.54 -21.78
C GLU A 490 -18.68 -19.73 -20.89
N ILE A 491 -19.80 -19.62 -20.17
CA ILE A 491 -20.36 -20.71 -19.36
C ILE A 491 -20.70 -21.91 -20.23
N GLU A 492 -21.37 -21.72 -21.36
CA GLU A 492 -21.74 -22.79 -22.29
C GLU A 492 -20.50 -23.45 -22.91
N LYS A 493 -19.55 -22.64 -23.38
CA LYS A 493 -18.30 -23.08 -24.00
C LYS A 493 -17.46 -23.97 -23.07
N HIS A 494 -17.49 -23.69 -21.76
CA HIS A 494 -16.73 -24.45 -20.76
C HIS A 494 -17.55 -25.50 -19.99
N GLY A 495 -18.87 -25.59 -20.23
CA GLY A 495 -19.75 -26.57 -19.55
C GLY A 495 -19.96 -26.26 -18.07
N LEU A 496 -20.10 -24.98 -17.73
CA LEU A 496 -19.96 -24.43 -16.38
C LEU A 496 -21.28 -23.87 -15.82
N GLN A 497 -22.43 -24.42 -16.26
CA GLN A 497 -23.78 -23.82 -16.05
C GLN A 497 -24.16 -23.52 -14.60
N ASP A 498 -23.55 -24.19 -13.62
CA ASP A 498 -23.85 -24.02 -12.19
C ASP A 498 -22.77 -23.21 -11.41
N SER A 499 -21.80 -22.59 -12.10
CA SER A 499 -20.58 -22.08 -11.45
C SER A 499 -20.40 -20.56 -11.42
N TYR A 500 -21.20 -19.79 -12.15
CA TYR A 500 -21.17 -18.32 -12.13
C TYR A 500 -22.42 -17.76 -11.46
N THR A 501 -22.23 -16.82 -10.53
CA THR A 501 -23.33 -16.05 -9.92
C THR A 501 -23.52 -14.77 -10.71
N ILE A 502 -24.75 -14.50 -11.16
CA ILE A 502 -25.05 -13.26 -11.88
C ILE A 502 -24.89 -12.09 -10.90
N TRP A 503 -23.94 -11.18 -11.18
CA TRP A 503 -23.56 -10.12 -10.25
C TRP A 503 -24.69 -9.15 -9.88
N TYR A 504 -25.67 -8.97 -10.78
CA TYR A 504 -26.83 -8.09 -10.57
C TYR A 504 -28.05 -8.81 -9.97
N GLU A 505 -27.95 -10.11 -9.63
CA GLU A 505 -29.04 -10.81 -8.96
C GLU A 505 -29.20 -10.32 -7.50
N GLY A 506 -30.39 -9.85 -7.14
CA GLY A 506 -30.65 -9.21 -5.84
C GLY A 506 -30.13 -7.77 -5.75
N TRP A 507 -29.79 -7.14 -6.88
CA TRP A 507 -29.25 -5.79 -6.94
C TRP A 507 -30.27 -4.74 -6.53
N THR A 508 -29.83 -3.87 -5.62
CA THR A 508 -30.60 -2.70 -5.18
C THR A 508 -29.86 -1.44 -5.57
N PRO A 509 -30.44 -0.52 -6.35
CA PRO A 509 -29.78 0.73 -6.69
C PRO A 509 -29.52 1.55 -5.43
N VAL A 510 -28.45 2.34 -5.46
CA VAL A 510 -28.19 3.40 -4.49
C VAL A 510 -28.49 4.77 -5.09
N GLU A 511 -28.80 5.73 -4.24
CA GLU A 511 -29.02 7.11 -4.66
C GLU A 511 -27.75 7.70 -5.28
N GLU A 512 -27.93 8.48 -6.33
CA GLU A 512 -26.91 9.37 -6.88
C GLU A 512 -27.25 10.80 -6.48
N VAL A 513 -26.36 11.42 -5.70
CA VAL A 513 -26.59 12.76 -5.15
C VAL A 513 -25.65 13.77 -5.81
N GLU A 514 -26.19 14.91 -6.22
CA GLU A 514 -25.36 16.04 -6.67
C GLU A 514 -24.59 16.63 -5.48
N LEU A 515 -23.33 16.95 -5.72
CA LEU A 515 -22.41 17.50 -4.72
C LEU A 515 -22.27 19.01 -4.89
N GLU A 516 -22.46 19.73 -3.79
CA GLU A 516 -22.17 21.16 -3.70
C GLU A 516 -20.67 21.44 -3.99
N PRO A 517 -20.33 22.55 -4.67
CA PRO A 517 -18.95 22.91 -5.00
C PRO A 517 -18.16 23.38 -3.77
N LEU A 518 -17.69 22.39 -3.00
CA LEU A 518 -16.88 22.54 -1.81
C LEU A 518 -15.80 21.45 -1.77
N LEU A 519 -14.53 21.87 -1.85
CA LEU A 519 -13.38 20.97 -1.75
C LEU A 519 -12.50 21.35 -0.55
N ASN A 520 -12.52 20.54 0.50
CA ASN A 520 -11.58 20.69 1.61
C ASN A 520 -10.48 19.65 1.49
N VAL A 521 -9.24 20.11 1.47
CA VAL A 521 -8.03 19.28 1.52
C VAL A 521 -7.18 19.82 2.65
N ILE A 522 -6.83 18.97 3.61
CA ILE A 522 -6.02 19.33 4.76
C ILE A 522 -4.95 18.26 4.90
N ILE A 523 -3.68 18.65 4.80
CA ILE A 523 -2.55 17.73 4.85
C ILE A 523 -1.59 18.20 5.93
N LYS A 524 -1.07 17.25 6.71
CA LYS A 524 -0.03 17.48 7.71
C LYS A 524 1.23 16.72 7.35
N GLU A 525 2.35 17.42 7.39
CA GLU A 525 3.66 16.79 7.41
C GLU A 525 3.93 16.22 8.81
N ILE A 526 4.37 14.96 8.85
CA ILE A 526 4.60 14.21 10.09
C ILE A 526 5.97 13.54 10.07
N ARG A 527 6.49 13.26 11.27
CA ARG A 527 7.74 12.52 11.47
C ARG A 527 7.41 11.15 12.01
N VAL A 528 7.82 10.11 11.30
CA VAL A 528 7.58 8.71 11.68
C VAL A 528 8.89 8.08 12.12
N PRO A 529 9.01 7.61 13.37
CA PRO A 529 10.20 6.90 13.83
C PRO A 529 10.46 5.63 13.01
N VAL A 530 11.71 5.43 12.57
CA VAL A 530 12.15 4.18 11.96
C VAL A 530 12.60 3.24 13.07
N THR A 531 11.71 2.37 13.54
CA THR A 531 12.03 1.38 14.59
C THR A 531 12.45 0.04 13.99
N ASN A 532 12.06 -0.27 12.75
CA ASN A 532 12.43 -1.48 12.05
C ASN A 532 13.91 -1.47 11.60
N ASN A 533 14.71 -2.39 12.14
CA ASN A 533 16.14 -2.50 11.82
C ASN A 533 16.41 -3.04 10.41
N PHE A 534 15.47 -3.77 9.80
CA PHE A 534 15.56 -4.16 8.40
C PHE A 534 15.53 -2.92 7.49
N ILE A 535 14.57 -2.02 7.69
CA ILE A 535 14.48 -0.77 6.91
C ILE A 535 15.71 0.11 7.10
N LYS A 536 16.26 0.20 8.33
CA LYS A 536 17.53 0.91 8.57
C LYS A 536 18.68 0.29 7.76
N LEU A 537 18.81 -1.03 7.76
CA LEU A 537 19.83 -1.73 7.01
C LEU A 537 19.64 -1.53 5.50
N ALA A 538 18.42 -1.70 4.99
CA ALA A 538 18.08 -1.48 3.59
C ALA A 538 18.40 -0.05 3.14
N GLY A 539 18.09 0.94 3.99
CA GLY A 539 18.42 2.35 3.74
C GLY A 539 19.93 2.61 3.73
N ARG A 540 20.68 2.03 4.69
CA ARG A 540 22.16 2.09 4.70
C ARG A 540 22.80 1.44 3.48
N LEU A 541 22.13 0.44 2.92
CA LEU A 541 22.54 -0.26 1.71
C LEU A 541 21.97 0.35 0.43
N ASN A 542 21.27 1.48 0.51
CA ASN A 542 20.69 2.19 -0.64
C ASN A 542 19.68 1.36 -1.45
N LEU A 543 19.01 0.40 -0.80
CA LEU A 543 18.04 -0.52 -1.42
C LEU A 543 16.60 0.00 -1.36
N VAL A 544 16.34 1.05 -0.57
CA VAL A 544 15.03 1.69 -0.41
C VAL A 544 15.14 3.20 -0.55
N ASN A 545 14.07 3.85 -0.99
CA ASN A 545 14.06 5.27 -1.37
C ASN A 545 13.45 6.20 -0.30
N TYR A 546 13.68 5.92 0.98
CA TYR A 546 13.22 6.76 2.07
C TYR A 546 14.17 7.93 2.34
N ASN A 547 13.62 9.12 2.59
CA ASN A 547 14.36 10.24 3.13
C ASN A 547 14.51 10.08 4.64
N ILE A 548 15.48 9.27 5.05
CA ILE A 548 15.75 8.99 6.47
C ILE A 548 16.54 10.17 7.07
N LEU A 549 16.04 10.71 8.18
CA LEU A 549 16.70 11.71 8.99
C LEU A 549 17.34 11.08 10.22
N ARG A 550 18.54 11.54 10.57
CA ARG A 550 19.23 11.18 11.82
C ARG A 550 19.03 12.26 12.87
N LYS A 551 18.48 11.87 14.02
CA LYS A 551 18.29 12.74 15.18
C LYS A 551 19.58 12.87 15.99
N ALA A 552 19.65 13.91 16.83
CA ALA A 552 20.81 14.19 17.67
C ALA A 552 21.12 13.07 18.68
N ASP A 553 20.10 12.30 19.09
CA ASP A 553 20.22 11.14 19.99
C ASP A 553 20.64 9.84 19.25
N GLY A 554 20.82 9.89 17.93
CA GLY A 554 21.21 8.76 17.10
C GLY A 554 20.03 7.89 16.61
N SER A 555 18.79 8.24 16.96
CA SER A 555 17.59 7.62 16.39
C SER A 555 17.29 8.14 14.97
N TYR A 556 16.41 7.44 14.26
CA TYR A 556 16.07 7.73 12.86
C TYR A 556 14.57 7.94 12.70
N GLU A 557 14.20 8.80 11.76
CA GLU A 557 12.81 9.06 11.38
C GLU A 557 12.71 9.33 9.88
N VAL A 558 11.52 9.15 9.32
CA VAL A 558 11.17 9.56 7.95
C VAL A 558 10.18 10.71 8.05
N VAL A 559 10.35 11.73 7.20
CA VAL A 559 9.33 12.76 7.02
C VAL A 559 8.39 12.34 5.91
N THR A 560 7.11 12.34 6.22
CA THR A 560 6.02 11.92 5.36
C THR A 560 4.81 12.82 5.62
N GLU A 561 3.64 12.47 5.09
CA GLU A 561 2.43 13.27 5.23
C GLU A 561 1.16 12.42 5.23
N THR A 562 0.14 12.89 5.92
CA THR A 562 -1.20 12.29 5.96
C THR A 562 -2.22 13.41 5.93
N GLY A 563 -3.46 13.12 5.57
CA GLY A 563 -4.43 14.18 5.35
C GLY A 563 -5.88 13.75 5.35
N TYR A 564 -6.71 14.71 5.02
CA TYR A 564 -8.15 14.60 4.91
C TYR A 564 -8.62 15.28 3.63
N VAL A 565 -9.60 14.67 2.97
CA VAL A 565 -10.32 15.26 1.86
C VAL A 565 -11.82 15.16 2.10
N GLU A 566 -12.52 16.23 1.74
CA GLU A 566 -13.98 16.29 1.70
C GLU A 566 -14.41 16.95 0.40
N ILE A 567 -15.32 16.28 -0.31
CA ILE A 567 -15.89 16.71 -1.57
C ILE A 567 -17.40 16.81 -1.40
N GLY A 568 -17.92 18.04 -1.50
CA GLY A 568 -19.36 18.33 -1.43
C GLY A 568 -20.05 17.88 -0.14
N GLN A 569 -19.35 17.90 0.99
CA GLN A 569 -19.83 17.51 2.34
C GLN A 569 -20.22 16.03 2.52
N LYS A 570 -20.28 15.25 1.44
CA LYS A 570 -20.75 13.86 1.44
C LYS A 570 -19.60 12.89 1.34
N MET A 571 -18.72 13.07 0.36
CA MET A 571 -17.59 12.19 0.16
C MET A 571 -16.44 12.67 1.05
N LYS A 572 -15.99 11.81 1.97
CA LYS A 572 -14.90 12.13 2.89
C LYS A 572 -13.93 10.97 2.97
N ALA A 573 -12.64 11.26 2.90
CA ALA A 573 -11.60 10.27 3.05
C ALA A 573 -10.40 10.81 3.82
N VAL A 574 -9.66 9.91 4.46
CA VAL A 574 -8.31 10.19 4.94
C VAL A 574 -7.27 9.77 3.91
N MET A 575 -6.21 10.55 3.74
CA MET A 575 -5.06 10.21 2.88
C MET A 575 -4.04 9.47 3.72
N VAL A 576 -3.70 8.26 3.30
CA VAL A 576 -2.89 7.33 4.07
C VAL A 576 -1.58 7.02 3.35
N PRO A 577 -0.41 7.29 3.97
CA PRO A 577 0.91 7.17 3.32
C PRO A 577 1.45 5.73 3.30
N GLY A 578 0.63 4.73 2.96
CA GLY A 578 1.05 3.33 2.96
C GLY A 578 -0.11 2.35 3.01
N GLU A 579 0.21 1.09 3.20
CA GLU A 579 -0.74 -0.02 3.26
C GLU A 579 -1.31 -0.10 4.68
N MET A 580 -2.38 0.63 4.95
CA MET A 580 -3.01 0.63 6.26
C MET A 580 -3.96 -0.54 6.46
N VAL A 581 -3.83 -1.17 7.63
CA VAL A 581 -4.77 -2.17 8.13
C VAL A 581 -6.14 -1.53 8.28
N THR A 582 -7.14 -2.16 7.67
CA THR A 582 -8.54 -1.73 7.64
C THR A 582 -9.12 -1.46 9.03
N ASP A 583 -8.73 -2.22 10.06
CA ASP A 583 -9.22 -2.04 11.43
C ASP A 583 -8.88 -0.67 12.02
N ILE A 584 -7.78 -0.05 11.58
CA ILE A 584 -7.40 1.30 11.99
C ILE A 584 -8.44 2.31 11.46
N VAL A 585 -8.98 2.07 10.26
CA VAL A 585 -9.97 2.96 9.64
C VAL A 585 -11.37 2.68 10.18
N TYR A 586 -11.81 1.43 10.07
CA TYR A 586 -13.21 1.02 10.25
C TYR A 586 -13.51 0.43 11.64
N GLY A 587 -12.47 0.13 12.42
CA GLY A 587 -12.57 -0.62 13.68
C GLY A 587 -12.57 -2.13 13.44
N GLY A 588 -11.88 -2.88 14.29
CA GLY A 588 -11.78 -4.34 14.21
C GLY A 588 -10.92 -4.93 15.32
N GLY A 589 -10.65 -6.24 15.24
CA GLY A 589 -9.96 -6.98 16.29
C GLY A 589 -8.55 -6.47 16.60
N SER A 590 -7.79 -6.06 15.60
CA SER A 590 -6.36 -5.75 15.75
C SER A 590 -6.08 -4.49 16.57
N ILE A 591 -7.07 -3.60 16.71
CA ILE A 591 -6.95 -2.40 17.56
C ILE A 591 -7.36 -2.66 19.02
N THR A 592 -7.79 -3.88 19.37
CA THR A 592 -8.26 -4.24 20.72
C THR A 592 -7.25 -5.10 21.46
N ALA A 593 -7.31 -5.11 22.79
CA ALA A 593 -6.53 -6.01 23.63
C ALA A 593 -6.83 -7.49 23.37
N GLU A 594 -8.06 -7.85 23.01
CA GLU A 594 -8.44 -9.25 22.75
C GLU A 594 -7.86 -9.77 21.44
N GLY A 595 -7.85 -8.93 20.39
CA GLY A 595 -7.39 -9.34 19.07
C GLY A 595 -5.90 -9.11 18.82
N SER A 596 -5.22 -8.27 19.59
CA SER A 596 -3.85 -7.84 19.25
C SER A 596 -2.74 -8.74 19.77
N PHE A 597 -1.61 -8.73 19.05
CA PHE A 597 -0.39 -9.44 19.40
C PHE A 597 0.12 -9.15 20.82
N THR A 598 0.07 -7.88 21.27
CA THR A 598 0.57 -7.48 22.59
C THR A 598 -0.45 -7.66 23.72
N CYS A 599 -1.67 -8.08 23.40
CA CYS A 599 -2.81 -8.15 24.32
C CYS A 599 -3.15 -6.81 24.99
N GLN A 600 -2.92 -5.69 24.29
CA GLN A 600 -3.21 -4.33 24.76
C GLN A 600 -4.07 -3.60 23.72
N ASP A 601 -4.89 -2.66 24.17
CA ASP A 601 -5.63 -1.81 23.23
C ASP A 601 -4.66 -0.90 22.46
N PHE A 602 -4.98 -0.65 21.19
CA PHE A 602 -4.34 0.42 20.45
C PHE A 602 -4.69 1.75 21.11
N GLN A 603 -3.72 2.66 21.21
CA GLN A 603 -3.89 3.91 21.95
C GLN A 603 -4.90 4.87 21.33
N TYR A 604 -5.34 4.62 20.09
CA TYR A 604 -6.33 5.42 19.39
C TYR A 604 -7.56 4.57 19.05
N LYS A 605 -8.71 5.25 18.96
CA LYS A 605 -9.93 4.69 18.35
C LYS A 605 -9.75 4.52 16.84
N SER A 606 -10.72 3.88 16.19
CA SER A 606 -10.76 3.86 14.73
C SER A 606 -10.89 5.28 14.16
N ILE A 607 -10.42 5.48 12.93
CA ILE A 607 -10.49 6.78 12.26
C ILE A 607 -11.95 7.22 12.08
N GLN A 608 -12.87 6.31 11.75
CA GLN A 608 -14.30 6.65 11.68
C GLN A 608 -14.84 7.16 13.02
N GLU A 609 -14.44 6.57 14.15
CA GLU A 609 -14.82 7.06 15.48
C GLU A 609 -14.18 8.41 15.82
N ILE A 610 -12.92 8.64 15.41
CA ILE A 610 -12.20 9.90 15.62
C ILE A 610 -12.89 11.06 14.90
N PHE A 611 -13.28 10.85 13.64
CA PHE A 611 -13.99 11.85 12.83
C PHE A 611 -15.50 11.91 13.12
N GLY A 612 -16.05 10.90 13.80
CA GLY A 612 -17.49 10.77 14.06
C GLY A 612 -18.30 10.53 12.78
N ASP A 613 -17.71 9.84 11.80
CA ASP A 613 -18.29 9.62 10.47
C ASP A 613 -18.08 8.17 10.03
N ASN A 614 -19.15 7.38 10.01
CA ASN A 614 -19.11 5.97 9.61
C ASN A 614 -19.12 5.76 8.09
N GLN A 615 -19.21 6.83 7.30
CA GLN A 615 -19.12 6.79 5.84
C GLN A 615 -17.72 7.16 5.35
N LEU A 616 -16.87 7.71 6.22
CA LEU A 616 -15.49 8.05 5.91
C LEU A 616 -14.72 6.83 5.40
N THR A 617 -14.05 7.01 4.26
CA THR A 617 -13.20 6.00 3.63
C THR A 617 -11.72 6.38 3.75
N ALA A 618 -10.83 5.59 3.15
CA ALA A 618 -9.42 5.90 3.02
C ALA A 618 -9.02 6.04 1.54
N PHE A 619 -8.05 6.92 1.31
CA PHE A 619 -7.25 7.03 0.11
C PHE A 619 -5.86 6.48 0.44
N GLY A 620 -5.65 5.20 0.16
CA GLY A 620 -4.42 4.48 0.44
C GLY A 620 -3.28 4.87 -0.48
N LEU A 621 -2.04 4.55 -0.06
CA LEU A 621 -0.81 4.77 -0.82
C LEU A 621 -0.68 6.23 -1.30
N CYS A 622 -1.25 7.17 -0.55
CA CYS A 622 -1.37 8.56 -0.95
C CYS A 622 -0.25 9.39 -0.32
N ASN A 623 0.49 10.09 -1.17
CA ASN A 623 1.59 10.99 -0.86
C ASN A 623 2.85 10.34 -0.25
N ASP A 624 2.84 9.03 -0.03
CA ASP A 624 4.00 8.20 0.27
C ASP A 624 3.64 6.71 0.17
N ALA A 625 4.67 5.84 0.25
CA ALA A 625 4.53 4.41 0.41
C ALA A 625 5.46 3.92 1.53
N LEU A 626 4.99 3.97 2.77
CA LEU A 626 5.77 3.60 3.98
C LEU A 626 5.77 2.08 4.27
N GLY A 627 5.26 1.27 3.34
CA GLY A 627 4.90 -0.12 3.56
C GLY A 627 3.67 -0.25 4.45
N TYR A 628 3.60 -1.35 5.21
CA TYR A 628 2.44 -1.65 6.06
C TYR A 628 2.34 -0.73 7.29
N ILE A 629 1.13 -0.24 7.53
CA ILE A 629 0.75 0.55 8.70
C ILE A 629 -0.13 -0.35 9.58
N VAL A 630 0.52 -1.00 10.54
CA VAL A 630 -0.06 -1.97 11.48
C VAL A 630 -0.24 -1.29 12.85
N PRO A 631 -1.35 -1.53 13.59
CA PRO A 631 -1.53 -1.01 14.94
C PRO A 631 -0.31 -1.31 15.82
N ASP A 632 0.13 -0.33 16.61
CA ASP A 632 1.33 -0.46 17.46
C ASP A 632 1.28 -1.68 18.40
N ASN A 633 0.07 -2.01 18.88
CA ASN A 633 -0.24 -3.14 19.77
C ASN A 633 -0.27 -4.50 19.04
N ASP A 634 -0.29 -4.50 17.71
CA ASP A 634 -0.44 -5.70 16.89
C ASP A 634 0.76 -5.93 15.94
N TYR A 635 1.79 -5.09 16.04
CA TYR A 635 3.00 -5.16 15.22
C TYR A 635 3.99 -6.23 15.74
N SER A 636 4.56 -7.02 14.82
CA SER A 636 5.70 -7.91 15.10
C SER A 636 6.59 -8.14 13.87
N LEU A 637 7.92 -8.02 14.04
CA LEU A 637 8.92 -8.12 12.95
C LEU A 637 9.01 -9.49 12.26
N ILE A 638 8.39 -10.53 12.81
CA ILE A 638 8.46 -11.91 12.29
C ILE A 638 7.40 -12.22 11.23
N SER A 639 6.43 -11.32 11.03
CA SER A 639 5.44 -11.44 9.95
C SER A 639 5.91 -10.65 8.71
N TYR A 640 5.55 -11.16 7.52
CA TYR A 640 6.04 -10.65 6.24
C TYR A 640 5.66 -9.17 6.01
N HIS A 641 4.42 -8.81 6.32
CA HIS A 641 3.90 -7.44 6.14
C HIS A 641 4.71 -6.42 6.95
N GLU A 642 5.12 -6.77 8.17
CA GLU A 642 5.81 -5.92 9.12
C GLU A 642 7.31 -5.78 8.81
N LEU A 643 7.89 -6.73 8.05
CA LEU A 643 9.28 -6.65 7.57
C LEU A 643 9.50 -5.41 6.70
N ILE A 644 8.50 -5.04 5.88
CA ILE A 644 8.54 -3.89 4.97
C ILE A 644 7.89 -2.63 5.54
N SER A 645 7.49 -2.64 6.82
CA SER A 645 6.99 -1.47 7.56
C SER A 645 8.13 -0.66 8.18
N LEU A 646 7.97 0.67 8.33
CA LEU A 646 8.91 1.50 9.12
C LEU A 646 9.04 1.07 10.58
N GLY A 647 8.00 0.42 11.13
CA GLY A 647 8.02 -0.21 12.44
C GLY A 647 6.81 0.08 13.32
N ASN A 648 6.89 -0.33 14.59
CA ASN A 648 5.82 -0.35 15.59
C ASN A 648 5.28 1.01 16.07
N LYS A 649 5.68 2.12 15.42
CA LYS A 649 5.21 3.48 15.72
C LYS A 649 4.59 4.18 14.50
N THR A 650 4.46 3.45 13.39
CA THR A 650 3.94 3.99 12.13
C THR A 650 2.46 4.34 12.27
N ALA A 651 1.64 3.42 12.78
CA ALA A 651 0.21 3.66 12.94
C ALA A 651 -0.08 4.79 13.92
N SER A 652 0.54 4.79 15.10
CA SER A 652 0.32 5.88 16.07
C SER A 652 0.74 7.25 15.55
N SER A 653 1.81 7.35 14.76
CA SER A 653 2.24 8.62 14.16
C SER A 653 1.22 9.16 13.14
N VAL A 654 0.69 8.28 12.29
CA VAL A 654 -0.32 8.64 11.28
C VAL A 654 -1.67 8.97 11.92
N VAL A 655 -2.18 8.11 12.80
CA VAL A 655 -3.48 8.29 13.46
C VAL A 655 -3.48 9.48 14.42
N GLY A 656 -2.34 9.75 15.07
CA GLY A 656 -2.16 10.96 15.88
C GLY A 656 -2.39 12.24 15.07
N ALA A 657 -1.77 12.35 13.90
CA ALA A 657 -1.94 13.50 13.03
C ALA A 657 -3.37 13.62 12.46
N LEU A 658 -3.98 12.50 12.08
CA LEU A 658 -5.39 12.46 11.67
C LEU A 658 -6.34 12.89 12.79
N SER A 659 -6.03 12.54 14.04
CA SER A 659 -6.79 12.99 15.22
C SER A 659 -6.70 14.51 15.42
N GLU A 660 -5.53 15.09 15.16
CA GLU A 660 -5.38 16.55 15.19
C GLU A 660 -6.18 17.23 14.07
N ILE A 661 -6.16 16.68 12.84
CA ILE A 661 -6.98 17.19 11.72
C ILE A 661 -8.48 17.12 12.07
N ALA A 662 -8.94 16.00 12.63
CA ALA A 662 -10.33 15.86 13.07
C ALA A 662 -10.70 16.92 14.14
N ALA A 663 -9.79 17.20 15.08
CA ALA A 663 -9.99 18.25 16.07
C ALA A 663 -10.03 19.66 15.45
N GLU A 664 -9.19 19.95 14.45
CA GLU A 664 -9.19 21.21 13.70
C GLU A 664 -10.51 21.40 12.93
N ILE A 665 -10.98 20.38 12.22
CA ILE A 665 -12.27 20.40 11.52
C ILE A 665 -13.41 20.64 12.51
N LYS A 666 -13.43 19.91 13.63
CA LYS A 666 -14.46 20.06 14.67
C LYS A 666 -14.46 21.45 15.29
N ALA A 667 -13.30 22.10 15.41
CA ALA A 667 -13.20 23.46 15.92
C ALA A 667 -13.67 24.52 14.92
N ALA A 668 -13.61 24.21 13.62
CA ALA A 668 -14.00 25.11 12.53
C ALA A 668 -15.46 24.91 12.05
N ALA A 669 -16.05 23.74 12.31
CA ALA A 669 -17.45 23.40 12.03
C ALA A 669 -18.43 24.04 13.02
#